data_AF-A0A2V4GWK1-F1
#
_entry.id   AF-A0A2V4GWK1-F1
#
_cell.length_a   1.000
_cell.length_b   1.000
_cell.length_c   1.000
_cell.angle_alpha   90.00
_cell.angle_beta   90.00
_cell.angle_gamma   90.00
#
_symmetry.space_group_name_H-M   'P 1'
#
loop_
_entity.id
_entity.type
_entity.pdbx_description
1 polymer ?
#
loop_
_entity_poly.entity_id
_entity_poly.type
_entity_poly.pdbx_seq_one_letter_code
_entity_poly.pdbx_strand_id
1 'polypeptide(L)'
;MFELTYKNLQINIKENYSESYKGDNICILKGPNDTGKTTALALIKLAFSNFQLNQIDNETMKNKLKLILNNPDFEMHLLISSYDNSFSIRIDYDNNLNRADYYINNRPTGYTHFIEDIELLYEVPGEAIKKFQGILYDTKNKLTEYEKILIAYEAHINELYDKLTRYEHSEKRKNQITSKIQQLNEKLESIKFIYDQDLKKYQELHNKFIYNKYRELEIDISMIESKIDELNRNIKKDKYKNRKINRYGNEVLNKAMEIYQLINSDKSLFDSLVYKDEKYRNIFEDKLKLLNSNNIDDINLELISSFNTYFNQIKQQNSEKLNNSDDNESVLQYRLVEQLIDLINKYIDKNPIIPIFENTAAEFLKKLYNEEEKLKVAYNQYEKIENLNSACDNIIKELGNLTLLLKTYDMNKDKNKTKNIMNIKDDQYSDIIDYESLIKKMESEKERLIKERSSIEDEYRHLPEAYNKYNLEILGKILEDAKNKYEDDKRKIDSLEKDINDQKILLDNLEIVEKPSCDMTKNEMELESNLLVQIKKKLKNYKELIDLLLSNNSEQFPRNTSSDKFFEILGKYIANIIKFIYHLHEKYRLLGIDFVNRAYLIEPTESGTDRISFDSIGTGTSALNGLLARMHQDTNGKKLIILVDEIGDMDDNNLKNLINNAEIEIKANRLLLMLMTRPDNKSNDTKSKAVCESIKFDLGDKNYGIE
;
A
#
# COMPACT_ATOMS: atom_id res chain seq x y z
N MET A 1 7.96 -8.95 -69.61
CA MET A 1 8.65 -7.97 -70.47
C MET A 1 9.55 -7.08 -69.63
N PHE A 2 10.71 -6.68 -70.13
CA PHE A 2 11.67 -5.79 -69.46
C PHE A 2 12.03 -4.61 -70.37
N GLU A 3 11.98 -3.40 -69.82
CA GLU A 3 12.46 -2.19 -70.46
C GLU A 3 13.19 -1.30 -69.43
N LEU A 4 14.42 -0.93 -69.74
CA LEU A 4 15.20 0.07 -69.03
C LEU A 4 15.57 1.18 -70.02
N THR A 5 15.11 2.40 -69.75
CA THR A 5 15.50 3.60 -70.51
C THR A 5 16.14 4.61 -69.57
N TYR A 6 17.10 5.36 -70.08
CA TYR A 6 17.71 6.45 -69.33
C TYR A 6 18.19 7.54 -70.28
N LYS A 7 18.27 8.77 -69.78
CA LYS A 7 18.77 9.92 -70.52
C LYS A 7 19.94 10.57 -69.80
N ASN A 8 20.80 11.22 -70.57
CA ASN A 8 21.90 12.03 -70.06
C ASN A 8 22.90 11.23 -69.19
N LEU A 9 23.14 9.94 -69.48
CA LEU A 9 24.15 9.16 -68.78
C LEU A 9 25.57 9.59 -69.21
N GLN A 10 26.36 10.15 -68.29
CA GLN A 10 27.78 10.48 -68.53
C GLN A 10 28.65 9.96 -67.39
N ILE A 11 29.47 8.94 -67.67
CA ILE A 11 30.45 8.39 -66.71
C ILE A 11 31.88 8.66 -67.21
N ASN A 12 32.12 8.60 -68.53
CA ASN A 12 33.39 8.93 -69.18
C ASN A 12 33.18 9.32 -70.67
N ILE A 13 33.97 10.27 -71.20
CA ILE A 13 33.90 10.78 -72.60
C ILE A 13 34.19 9.67 -73.63
N LYS A 14 34.86 8.57 -73.21
CA LYS A 14 35.28 7.48 -74.10
C LYS A 14 34.31 6.29 -74.17
N GLU A 15 33.25 6.26 -73.37
CA GLU A 15 32.34 5.12 -73.27
C GLU A 15 31.01 5.39 -73.98
N ASN A 16 30.60 4.50 -74.89
CA ASN A 16 29.31 4.56 -75.56
C ASN A 16 28.32 3.60 -74.88
N TYR A 17 27.16 4.12 -74.45
CA TYR A 17 26.08 3.35 -73.84
C TYR A 17 24.85 3.25 -74.77
N SER A 18 24.03 2.22 -74.57
CA SER A 18 22.71 2.10 -75.22
C SER A 18 21.67 2.85 -74.40
N GLU A 19 20.99 3.85 -74.96
CA GLU A 19 19.97 4.68 -74.25
C GLU A 19 18.73 3.88 -73.81
N SER A 20 18.54 2.67 -74.34
CA SER A 20 17.46 1.76 -73.99
C SER A 20 17.92 0.30 -74.06
N TYR A 21 17.48 -0.51 -73.11
CA TYR A 21 17.54 -1.97 -73.15
C TYR A 21 16.12 -2.52 -73.07
N LYS A 22 15.75 -3.40 -74.01
CA LYS A 22 14.44 -4.08 -74.03
C LYS A 22 14.62 -5.59 -74.23
N GLY A 23 13.77 -6.38 -73.60
CA GLY A 23 13.75 -7.84 -73.79
C GLY A 23 12.64 -8.56 -73.05
N ASP A 24 12.65 -9.89 -73.13
CA ASP A 24 11.72 -10.77 -72.43
C ASP A 24 12.11 -10.97 -70.95
N ASN A 25 11.45 -11.89 -70.25
CA ASN A 25 11.68 -12.16 -68.82
C ASN A 25 13.02 -12.87 -68.51
N ILE A 26 13.67 -13.49 -69.49
CA ILE A 26 15.06 -13.98 -69.39
C ILE A 26 15.89 -13.33 -70.49
N CYS A 27 16.92 -12.60 -70.10
CA CYS A 27 17.75 -11.81 -71.00
C CYS A 27 19.24 -12.04 -70.73
N ILE A 28 20.03 -12.09 -71.80
CA ILE A 28 21.49 -12.06 -71.74
C ILE A 28 21.99 -10.77 -72.40
N LEU A 29 22.64 -9.91 -71.63
CA LEU A 29 23.39 -8.76 -72.13
C LEU A 29 24.72 -9.25 -72.72
N LYS A 30 24.89 -9.03 -74.03
CA LYS A 30 26.11 -9.36 -74.79
C LYS A 30 26.74 -8.09 -75.39
N GLY A 31 28.02 -8.16 -75.71
CA GLY A 31 28.77 -7.10 -76.39
C GLY A 31 30.15 -6.85 -75.76
N PRO A 32 31.05 -6.14 -76.44
CA PRO A 32 32.44 -5.95 -76.00
C PRO A 32 32.61 -4.94 -74.87
N ASN A 33 31.60 -4.12 -74.56
CA ASN A 33 31.64 -3.14 -73.46
C ASN A 33 31.19 -3.79 -72.14
N ASP A 34 32.10 -4.43 -71.40
CA ASP A 34 31.83 -4.99 -70.06
C ASP A 34 31.34 -3.94 -69.07
N THR A 35 31.94 -2.75 -69.10
CA THR A 35 31.53 -1.64 -68.22
C THR A 35 30.09 -1.22 -68.45
N GLY A 36 29.62 -1.17 -69.70
CA GLY A 36 28.24 -0.86 -70.05
C GLY A 36 27.24 -1.92 -69.55
N LYS A 37 27.61 -3.20 -69.61
CA LYS A 37 26.79 -4.31 -69.10
C LYS A 37 26.63 -4.25 -67.58
N THR A 38 27.74 -4.14 -66.84
CA THR A 38 27.69 -3.99 -65.37
C THR A 38 26.95 -2.72 -64.96
N THR A 39 27.05 -1.62 -65.73
CA THR A 39 26.33 -0.37 -65.45
C THR A 39 24.81 -0.56 -65.58
N ALA A 40 24.33 -1.32 -66.56
CA ALA A 40 22.90 -1.63 -66.69
C ALA A 40 22.36 -2.41 -65.48
N LEU A 41 23.10 -3.43 -65.02
CA LEU A 41 22.75 -4.15 -63.78
C LEU A 41 22.79 -3.22 -62.56
N ALA A 42 23.79 -2.34 -62.48
CA ALA A 42 23.97 -1.38 -61.39
C ALA A 42 22.78 -0.41 -61.29
N LEU A 43 22.29 0.09 -62.42
CA LEU A 43 21.15 1.01 -62.48
C LEU A 43 19.87 0.35 -61.96
N ILE A 44 19.61 -0.90 -62.35
CA ILE A 44 18.50 -1.67 -61.79
C ILE A 44 18.69 -1.83 -60.29
N LYS A 45 19.89 -2.25 -59.83
CA LYS A 45 20.17 -2.39 -58.39
C LYS A 45 19.92 -1.08 -57.62
N LEU A 46 20.39 0.04 -58.15
CA LEU A 46 20.20 1.36 -57.56
C LEU A 46 18.71 1.74 -57.45
N ALA A 47 17.90 1.38 -58.45
CA ALA A 47 16.46 1.59 -58.45
C ALA A 47 15.77 0.90 -57.26
N PHE A 48 16.20 -0.33 -56.93
CA PHE A 48 15.69 -1.09 -55.78
C PHE A 48 16.29 -0.69 -54.44
N SER A 49 17.33 0.16 -54.43
CA SER A 49 17.97 0.71 -53.22
C SER A 49 17.49 2.12 -52.88
N ASN A 50 16.38 2.56 -53.46
CA ASN A 50 15.88 3.94 -53.36
C ASN A 50 16.92 5.01 -53.71
N PHE A 51 17.78 4.70 -54.69
CA PHE A 51 18.87 5.56 -55.12
C PHE A 51 19.87 5.94 -54.00
N GLN A 52 19.93 5.13 -52.93
CA GLN A 52 20.84 5.34 -51.81
C GLN A 52 22.16 4.56 -51.99
N LEU A 53 23.27 5.27 -52.15
CA LEU A 53 24.60 4.68 -52.36
C LEU A 53 25.13 3.83 -51.18
N ASN A 54 24.63 4.06 -49.96
CA ASN A 54 25.04 3.30 -48.77
C ASN A 54 24.50 1.86 -48.75
N GLN A 55 23.54 1.52 -49.62
CA GLN A 55 22.98 0.17 -49.77
C GLN A 55 23.70 -0.67 -50.86
N ILE A 56 24.76 -0.13 -51.45
CA ILE A 56 25.56 -0.80 -52.49
C ILE A 56 26.91 -1.23 -51.90
N ASP A 57 27.07 -2.55 -51.72
CA ASP A 57 28.24 -3.13 -51.02
C ASP A 57 29.55 -3.10 -51.83
N ASN A 58 29.48 -2.97 -53.16
CA ASN A 58 30.67 -2.97 -54.03
C ASN A 58 31.18 -1.54 -54.23
N GLU A 59 32.33 -1.20 -53.63
CA GLU A 59 32.94 0.14 -53.72
C GLU A 59 33.22 0.60 -55.16
N THR A 60 33.58 -0.31 -56.07
CA THR A 60 33.77 0.02 -57.50
C THR A 60 32.44 0.39 -58.16
N MET A 61 31.37 -0.36 -57.89
CA MET A 61 30.02 -0.07 -58.40
C MET A 61 29.46 1.21 -57.77
N LYS A 62 29.66 1.42 -56.47
CA LYS A 62 29.25 2.60 -55.72
C LYS A 62 29.92 3.88 -56.23
N ASN A 63 31.21 3.83 -56.54
CA ASN A 63 31.92 4.96 -57.15
C ASN A 63 31.40 5.26 -58.57
N LYS A 64 31.10 4.24 -59.38
CA LYS A 64 30.46 4.43 -60.69
C LYS A 64 29.06 5.04 -60.57
N LEU A 65 28.21 4.50 -59.70
CA LEU A 65 26.85 5.01 -59.45
C LEU A 65 26.85 6.44 -58.90
N LYS A 66 27.84 6.80 -58.06
CA LYS A 66 28.04 8.17 -57.60
C LYS A 66 28.28 9.15 -58.74
N LEU A 67 29.05 8.76 -59.76
CA LEU A 67 29.27 9.60 -60.95
C LEU A 67 27.98 9.80 -61.75
N ILE A 68 27.13 8.76 -61.85
CA ILE A 68 25.82 8.84 -62.52
C ILE A 68 24.90 9.83 -61.78
N LEU A 69 24.79 9.68 -60.45
CA LEU A 69 23.95 10.54 -59.61
C LEU A 69 24.50 11.98 -59.48
N ASN A 70 25.76 12.23 -59.83
CA ASN A 70 26.30 13.59 -59.88
C ASN A 70 25.87 14.36 -61.14
N ASN A 71 25.27 13.71 -62.14
CA ASN A 71 24.73 14.40 -63.31
C ASN A 71 23.29 14.86 -63.04
N PRO A 72 23.02 16.18 -62.87
CA PRO A 72 21.70 16.68 -62.48
C PRO A 72 20.60 16.30 -63.46
N ASP A 73 20.90 16.22 -64.76
CA ASP A 73 19.91 15.93 -65.81
C ASP A 73 19.65 14.43 -66.03
N PHE A 74 20.15 13.56 -65.15
CA PHE A 74 19.96 12.12 -65.28
C PHE A 74 18.51 11.72 -65.00
N GLU A 75 17.89 11.04 -65.97
CA GLU A 75 16.56 10.43 -65.86
C GLU A 75 16.67 8.93 -66.08
N MET A 76 15.89 8.14 -65.33
CA MET A 76 15.80 6.69 -65.50
C MET A 76 14.36 6.21 -65.41
N HIS A 77 13.99 5.29 -66.30
CA HIS A 77 12.70 4.61 -66.31
C HIS A 77 12.93 3.10 -66.42
N LEU A 78 12.41 2.35 -65.46
CA LEU A 78 12.49 0.90 -65.41
C LEU A 78 11.08 0.31 -65.37
N LEU A 79 10.77 -0.56 -66.31
CA LEU A 79 9.53 -1.32 -66.41
C LEU A 79 9.85 -2.82 -66.45
N ILE A 80 9.25 -3.59 -65.54
CA ILE A 80 9.32 -5.05 -65.53
C ILE A 80 7.90 -5.61 -65.38
N SER A 81 7.48 -6.47 -66.29
CA SER A 81 6.20 -7.19 -66.22
C SER A 81 6.41 -8.69 -66.19
N SER A 82 5.54 -9.42 -65.49
CA SER A 82 5.45 -10.87 -65.56
C SER A 82 5.21 -11.32 -67.01
N TYR A 83 5.52 -12.58 -67.29
CA TYR A 83 5.36 -13.15 -68.64
C TYR A 83 3.92 -13.04 -69.16
N ASP A 84 2.91 -13.20 -68.28
CA ASP A 84 1.48 -13.08 -68.60
C ASP A 84 0.91 -11.67 -68.40
N ASN A 85 1.76 -10.69 -68.05
CA ASN A 85 1.40 -9.31 -67.69
C ASN A 85 0.40 -9.18 -66.52
N SER A 86 0.19 -10.22 -65.71
CA SER A 86 -0.65 -10.16 -64.49
C SER A 86 -0.04 -9.33 -63.36
N PHE A 87 1.28 -9.13 -63.39
CA PHE A 87 2.01 -8.31 -62.43
C PHE A 87 3.01 -7.42 -63.17
N SER A 88 3.05 -6.13 -62.85
CA SER A 88 4.05 -5.21 -63.39
C SER A 88 4.55 -4.23 -62.33
N ILE A 89 5.79 -3.80 -62.51
CA ILE A 89 6.43 -2.79 -61.68
C ILE A 89 7.01 -1.72 -62.58
N ARG A 90 6.89 -0.47 -62.14
CA ARG A 90 7.52 0.68 -62.81
C ARG A 90 8.24 1.53 -61.76
N ILE A 91 9.46 1.92 -62.07
CA ILE A 91 10.26 2.85 -61.26
C ILE A 91 10.69 3.99 -62.17
N ASP A 92 10.30 5.21 -61.80
CA ASP A 92 10.65 6.45 -62.50
C ASP A 92 11.55 7.27 -61.58
N TYR A 93 12.72 7.72 -62.07
CA TYR A 93 13.64 8.56 -61.31
C TYR A 93 14.08 9.78 -62.11
N ASP A 94 14.02 10.91 -61.43
CA ASP A 94 14.47 12.20 -61.93
C ASP A 94 15.45 12.79 -60.90
N ASN A 95 16.72 12.91 -61.31
CA ASN A 95 17.78 13.44 -60.44
C ASN A 95 17.64 14.95 -60.20
N ASN A 96 17.04 15.70 -61.13
CA ASN A 96 16.77 17.14 -60.95
C ASN A 96 15.77 17.37 -59.80
N LEU A 97 14.83 16.45 -59.62
CA LEU A 97 13.87 16.46 -58.52
C LEU A 97 14.36 15.67 -57.29
N ASN A 98 15.48 14.94 -57.43
CA ASN A 98 16.00 13.98 -56.46
C ASN A 98 14.90 13.04 -55.91
N ARG A 99 14.05 12.53 -56.81
CA ARG A 99 12.84 11.78 -56.45
C ARG A 99 12.71 10.53 -57.30
N ALA A 100 12.37 9.43 -56.62
CA ALA A 100 11.96 8.17 -57.24
C ALA A 100 10.48 7.92 -56.98
N ASP A 101 9.72 7.61 -58.03
CA ASP A 101 8.33 7.20 -57.96
C ASP A 101 8.20 5.70 -58.31
N TYR A 102 7.49 4.96 -57.46
CA TYR A 102 7.32 3.51 -57.56
C TYR A 102 5.89 3.16 -57.88
N TYR A 103 5.68 2.19 -58.76
CA TYR A 103 4.37 1.71 -59.15
C TYR A 103 4.33 0.19 -59.17
N ILE A 104 3.22 -0.38 -58.67
CA ILE A 104 2.86 -1.80 -58.84
C ILE A 104 1.52 -1.83 -59.60
N ASN A 105 1.46 -2.56 -60.72
CA ASN A 105 0.29 -2.64 -61.60
C ASN A 105 -0.27 -1.24 -61.97
N ASN A 106 0.64 -0.33 -62.33
CA ASN A 106 0.35 1.08 -62.65
C ASN A 106 -0.25 1.92 -61.50
N ARG A 107 -0.27 1.41 -60.25
CA ARG A 107 -0.70 2.18 -59.08
C ARG A 107 0.51 2.70 -58.30
N PRO A 108 0.55 3.99 -57.92
CA PRO A 108 1.65 4.54 -57.15
C PRO A 108 1.71 3.87 -55.77
N THR A 109 2.92 3.50 -55.33
CA THR A 109 3.16 2.90 -54.03
C THR A 109 4.37 3.54 -53.35
N GLY A 110 4.42 3.52 -52.02
CA GLY A 110 5.60 3.96 -51.28
C GLY A 110 6.72 2.92 -51.35
N TYR A 111 7.98 3.36 -51.30
CA TYR A 111 9.15 2.47 -51.34
C TYR A 111 9.08 1.33 -50.32
N THR A 112 8.61 1.59 -49.09
CA THR A 112 8.48 0.54 -48.05
C THR A 112 7.54 -0.59 -48.46
N HIS A 113 6.38 -0.27 -49.03
CA HIS A 113 5.44 -1.29 -49.53
C HIS A 113 5.98 -1.95 -50.81
N PHE A 114 6.70 -1.21 -51.64
CA PHE A 114 7.32 -1.76 -52.85
C PHE A 114 8.30 -2.91 -52.55
N ILE A 115 9.16 -2.76 -51.54
CA ILE A 115 10.14 -3.79 -51.14
C ILE A 115 9.52 -4.92 -50.30
N GLU A 116 8.29 -4.78 -49.83
CA GLU A 116 7.53 -5.86 -49.19
C GLU A 116 7.06 -6.89 -50.22
N ASP A 117 6.79 -6.49 -51.46
CA ASP A 117 6.28 -7.35 -52.53
C ASP A 117 7.38 -7.93 -53.45
N ILE A 118 8.57 -7.32 -53.47
CA ILE A 118 9.62 -7.62 -54.45
C ILE A 118 10.96 -7.82 -53.77
N GLU A 119 11.71 -8.81 -54.22
CA GLU A 119 13.07 -9.10 -53.79
C GLU A 119 14.02 -9.09 -54.99
N LEU A 120 15.05 -8.23 -54.91
CA LEU A 120 16.12 -8.15 -55.90
C LEU A 120 17.32 -8.96 -55.45
N LEU A 121 17.71 -9.93 -56.26
CA LEU A 121 18.92 -10.73 -56.08
C LEU A 121 19.98 -10.26 -57.08
N TYR A 122 21.08 -9.72 -56.59
CA TYR A 122 22.27 -9.43 -57.39
C TYR A 122 23.36 -10.45 -57.09
N GLU A 123 23.83 -11.16 -58.10
CA GLU A 123 24.84 -12.20 -57.96
C GLU A 123 26.02 -11.98 -58.91
N VAL A 124 27.22 -12.25 -58.40
CA VAL A 124 28.42 -12.46 -59.21
C VAL A 124 28.85 -13.92 -59.01
N PRO A 125 28.93 -14.73 -60.07
CA PRO A 125 29.54 -16.06 -60.06
C PRO A 125 30.86 -16.06 -59.28
N GLY A 126 31.01 -17.01 -58.37
CA GLY A 126 32.16 -17.08 -57.47
C GLY A 126 32.20 -18.41 -56.73
N GLU A 127 33.30 -18.62 -56.01
CA GLU A 127 33.58 -19.86 -55.27
C GLU A 127 32.52 -20.19 -54.21
N ALA A 128 32.21 -21.48 -54.04
CA ALA A 128 31.16 -21.97 -53.13
C ALA A 128 31.37 -21.49 -51.69
N ILE A 129 32.64 -21.41 -51.26
CA ILE A 129 33.03 -20.99 -49.91
C ILE A 129 32.60 -19.54 -49.63
N LYS A 130 32.76 -18.62 -50.60
CA LYS A 130 32.35 -17.23 -50.44
C LYS A 130 30.82 -17.10 -50.31
N LYS A 131 30.08 -17.95 -51.02
CA LYS A 131 28.61 -18.01 -50.93
C LYS A 131 28.13 -18.53 -49.57
N PHE A 132 28.81 -19.54 -49.03
CA PHE A 132 28.53 -20.03 -47.68
C PHE A 132 28.81 -19.00 -46.60
N GLN A 133 29.88 -18.23 -46.74
CA GLN A 133 30.17 -17.12 -45.82
C GLN A 133 28.99 -16.13 -45.77
N GLY A 134 28.38 -15.80 -46.91
CA GLY A 134 27.17 -14.96 -46.97
C GLY A 134 25.99 -15.53 -46.16
N ILE A 135 25.65 -16.81 -46.37
CA ILE A 135 24.55 -17.48 -45.63
C ILE A 135 24.83 -17.52 -44.12
N LEU A 136 26.08 -17.71 -43.73
CA LEU A 136 26.50 -17.69 -42.32
C LEU A 136 26.37 -16.29 -41.71
N TYR A 137 26.74 -15.23 -42.44
CA TYR A 137 26.51 -13.85 -42.03
C TYR A 137 25.02 -13.54 -41.83
N ASP A 138 24.15 -13.93 -42.76
CA ASP A 138 22.71 -13.73 -42.65
C ASP A 138 22.13 -14.47 -41.44
N THR A 139 22.58 -15.70 -41.21
CA THR A 139 22.17 -16.50 -40.06
C THR A 139 22.60 -15.82 -38.75
N LYS A 140 23.83 -15.30 -38.68
CA LYS A 140 24.33 -14.54 -37.52
C LYS A 140 23.51 -13.27 -37.26
N ASN A 141 23.11 -12.56 -38.32
CA ASN A 141 22.28 -11.36 -38.21
C ASN A 141 20.89 -11.72 -37.64
N LYS A 142 20.24 -12.79 -38.10
CA LYS A 142 18.98 -13.29 -37.53
C LYS A 142 19.10 -13.63 -36.04
N LEU A 143 20.20 -14.27 -35.61
CA LEU A 143 20.44 -14.54 -34.18
C LEU A 143 20.56 -13.25 -33.36
N THR A 144 21.08 -12.18 -33.95
CA THR A 144 21.19 -10.86 -33.31
C THR A 144 19.83 -10.18 -33.18
N GLU A 145 18.94 -10.35 -34.16
CA GLU A 145 17.55 -9.87 -34.06
C GLU A 145 16.78 -10.58 -32.96
N TYR A 146 16.90 -11.91 -32.83
CA TYR A 146 16.29 -12.65 -31.73
C TYR A 146 16.79 -12.18 -30.36
N GLU A 147 18.09 -11.88 -30.22
CA GLU A 147 18.64 -11.33 -28.99
C GLU A 147 18.00 -9.98 -28.62
N LYS A 148 17.77 -9.10 -29.59
CA LYS A 148 17.07 -7.82 -29.35
C LYS A 148 15.64 -8.03 -28.82
N ILE A 149 14.91 -9.00 -29.40
CA ILE A 149 13.56 -9.35 -28.94
C ILE A 149 13.60 -9.85 -27.48
N LEU A 150 14.55 -10.71 -27.14
CA LEU A 150 14.70 -11.22 -25.77
C LEU A 150 15.07 -10.14 -24.76
N ILE A 151 15.85 -9.13 -25.15
CA ILE A 151 16.17 -7.97 -24.29
C ILE A 151 14.91 -7.15 -24.00
N ALA A 152 14.10 -6.87 -25.03
CA ALA A 152 12.85 -6.14 -24.85
C ALA A 152 11.87 -6.90 -23.94
N TYR A 153 11.77 -8.22 -24.12
CA TYR A 153 10.90 -9.06 -23.29
C TYR A 153 11.37 -9.16 -21.83
N GLU A 154 12.68 -9.31 -21.58
CA GLU A 154 13.24 -9.27 -20.21
C GLU A 154 12.93 -7.95 -19.50
N ALA A 155 13.08 -6.82 -20.20
CA ALA A 155 12.75 -5.52 -19.63
C ALA A 155 11.28 -5.43 -19.22
N HIS A 156 10.37 -5.99 -20.03
CA HIS A 156 8.94 -6.03 -19.73
C HIS A 156 8.63 -6.90 -18.50
N ILE A 157 9.23 -8.09 -18.38
CA ILE A 157 9.06 -8.97 -17.22
C ILE A 157 9.53 -8.28 -15.94
N ASN A 158 10.69 -7.62 -15.97
CA ASN A 158 11.22 -6.89 -14.81
C ASN A 158 10.31 -5.73 -14.39
N GLU A 159 9.76 -4.98 -15.36
CA GLU A 159 8.81 -3.91 -15.08
C GLU A 159 7.54 -4.44 -14.37
N LEU A 160 7.01 -5.58 -14.84
CA LEU A 160 5.85 -6.23 -14.22
C LEU A 160 6.16 -6.72 -12.80
N TYR A 161 7.33 -7.31 -12.60
CA TYR A 161 7.79 -7.79 -11.30
C TYR A 161 7.89 -6.65 -10.26
N ASP A 162 8.44 -5.52 -10.67
CA ASP A 162 8.56 -4.33 -9.82
C ASP A 162 7.20 -3.75 -9.46
N LYS A 163 6.28 -3.65 -10.44
CA LYS A 163 4.90 -3.20 -10.20
C LYS A 163 4.17 -4.12 -9.21
N LEU A 164 4.28 -5.44 -9.39
CA LEU A 164 3.66 -6.41 -8.50
C LEU A 164 4.23 -6.32 -7.08
N THR A 165 5.55 -6.18 -6.96
CA THR A 165 6.23 -6.05 -5.66
C THR A 165 5.79 -4.77 -4.93
N ARG A 166 5.66 -3.64 -5.63
CA ARG A 166 5.15 -2.39 -5.04
C ARG A 166 3.69 -2.52 -4.59
N TYR A 167 2.85 -3.17 -5.40
CA TYR A 167 1.46 -3.45 -5.07
C TYR A 167 1.35 -4.29 -3.79
N GLU A 168 2.04 -5.43 -3.72
CA GLU A 168 2.02 -6.32 -2.55
C GLU A 168 2.51 -5.61 -1.27
N HIS A 169 3.54 -4.76 -1.39
CA HIS A 169 4.03 -3.98 -0.25
C HIS A 169 3.00 -2.95 0.22
N SER A 170 2.36 -2.25 -0.71
CA SER A 170 1.28 -1.28 -0.40
C SER A 170 0.10 -1.97 0.26
N GLU A 171 -0.39 -3.09 -0.29
CA GLU A 171 -1.49 -3.88 0.28
C GLU A 171 -1.18 -4.41 1.68
N LYS A 172 0.03 -4.95 1.89
CA LYS A 172 0.44 -5.40 3.23
C LYS A 172 0.43 -4.26 4.24
N ARG A 173 0.90 -3.07 3.84
CA ARG A 173 0.93 -1.89 4.71
C ARG A 173 -0.48 -1.35 5.00
N LYS A 174 -1.37 -1.34 4.00
CA LYS A 174 -2.80 -1.03 4.20
C LYS A 174 -3.42 -1.96 5.23
N ASN A 175 -3.26 -3.27 5.06
CA ASN A 175 -3.80 -4.26 6.00
C ASN A 175 -3.26 -4.09 7.43
N GLN A 176 -1.99 -3.76 7.59
CA GLN A 176 -1.40 -3.46 8.90
C GLN A 176 -2.02 -2.22 9.56
N ILE A 177 -2.20 -1.13 8.80
CA ILE A 177 -2.81 0.10 9.32
C ILE A 177 -4.28 -0.13 9.66
N THR A 178 -5.04 -0.81 8.79
CA THR A 178 -6.45 -1.16 9.05
C THR A 178 -6.60 -1.99 10.32
N SER A 179 -5.76 -3.02 10.51
CA SER A 179 -5.77 -3.82 11.73
C SER A 179 -5.43 -2.99 12.97
N LYS A 180 -4.48 -2.05 12.86
CA LYS A 180 -4.13 -1.15 13.96
C LYS A 180 -5.25 -0.18 14.30
N ILE A 181 -5.95 0.38 13.31
CA ILE A 181 -7.14 1.22 13.50
C ILE A 181 -8.22 0.43 14.24
N GLN A 182 -8.47 -0.82 13.84
CA GLN A 182 -9.44 -1.68 14.50
C GLN A 182 -9.09 -1.90 15.99
N GLN A 183 -7.84 -2.24 16.29
CA GLN A 183 -7.37 -2.41 17.67
C GLN A 183 -7.49 -1.13 18.51
N LEU A 184 -7.21 0.04 17.92
CA LEU A 184 -7.37 1.32 18.61
C LEU A 184 -8.85 1.66 18.87
N ASN A 185 -9.75 1.36 17.92
CA ASN A 185 -11.19 1.54 18.11
C ASN A 185 -11.73 0.64 19.23
N GLU A 186 -11.32 -0.63 19.28
CA GLU A 186 -11.71 -1.55 20.36
C GLU A 186 -11.25 -1.03 21.74
N LYS A 187 -10.03 -0.47 21.82
CA LYS A 187 -9.54 0.20 23.03
C LYS A 187 -10.34 1.45 23.37
N LEU A 188 -10.64 2.30 22.38
CA LEU A 188 -11.40 3.53 22.56
C LEU A 188 -12.78 3.25 23.16
N GLU A 189 -13.51 2.26 22.63
CA GLU A 189 -14.82 1.85 23.15
C GLU A 189 -14.74 1.37 24.61
N SER A 190 -13.70 0.60 24.95
CA SER A 190 -13.51 0.13 26.33
C SER A 190 -13.27 1.27 27.33
N ILE A 191 -12.47 2.27 26.95
CA ILE A 191 -12.18 3.43 27.81
C ILE A 191 -13.38 4.38 27.89
N LYS A 192 -14.13 4.58 26.79
CA LYS A 192 -15.38 5.38 26.81
C LYS A 192 -16.38 4.83 27.80
N PHE A 193 -16.54 3.51 27.84
CA PHE A 193 -17.41 2.88 28.84
C PHE A 193 -16.97 3.15 30.28
N ILE A 194 -15.66 3.08 30.58
CA ILE A 194 -15.14 3.36 31.92
C ILE A 194 -15.30 4.83 32.29
N TYR A 195 -14.96 5.73 31.36
CA TYR A 195 -15.13 7.17 31.51
C TYR A 195 -16.57 7.52 31.94
N ASP A 196 -17.57 6.91 31.30
CA ASP A 196 -18.98 7.12 31.65
C ASP A 196 -19.32 6.64 33.07
N GLN A 197 -18.72 5.54 33.53
CA GLN A 197 -18.91 5.04 34.91
C GLN A 197 -18.22 5.94 35.94
N ASP A 198 -16.98 6.33 35.69
CA ASP A 198 -16.21 7.17 36.60
C ASP A 198 -16.78 8.61 36.65
N LEU A 199 -17.30 9.13 35.54
CA LEU A 199 -18.03 10.39 35.50
C LEU A 199 -19.31 10.34 36.35
N LYS A 200 -20.08 9.25 36.28
CA LYS A 200 -21.27 9.05 37.13
C LYS A 200 -20.89 8.98 38.61
N LYS A 201 -19.83 8.25 38.95
CA LYS A 201 -19.31 8.13 40.32
C LYS A 201 -18.87 9.49 40.86
N TYR A 202 -18.16 10.29 40.06
CA TYR A 202 -17.79 11.66 40.40
C TYR A 202 -19.02 12.54 40.66
N GLN A 203 -20.02 12.51 39.76
CA GLN A 203 -21.26 13.28 39.93
C GLN A 203 -22.01 12.91 41.22
N GLU A 204 -22.09 11.61 41.54
CA GLU A 204 -22.72 11.16 42.79
C GLU A 204 -21.97 11.66 44.03
N LEU A 205 -20.63 11.59 44.03
CA LEU A 205 -19.79 12.09 45.11
C LEU A 205 -19.87 13.62 45.24
N HIS A 206 -19.91 14.33 44.12
CA HIS A 206 -20.07 15.79 44.09
C HIS A 206 -21.40 16.19 44.73
N ASN A 207 -22.49 15.52 44.35
CA ASN A 207 -23.81 15.74 44.94
C ASN A 207 -23.82 15.47 46.45
N LYS A 208 -23.19 14.37 46.90
CA LYS A 208 -22.99 14.07 48.33
C LYS A 208 -22.22 15.18 49.04
N PHE A 209 -21.18 15.71 48.41
CA PHE A 209 -20.34 16.77 48.98
C PHE A 209 -21.11 18.09 49.13
N ILE A 210 -21.83 18.52 48.08
CA ILE A 210 -22.67 19.72 48.11
C ILE A 210 -23.72 19.61 49.22
N TYR A 211 -24.42 18.47 49.32
CA TYR A 211 -25.42 18.25 50.36
C TYR A 211 -24.83 18.40 51.77
N ASN A 212 -23.72 17.72 52.04
CA ASN A 212 -23.08 17.73 53.36
C ASN A 212 -22.52 19.11 53.71
N LYS A 213 -21.90 19.78 52.74
CA LYS A 213 -21.34 21.12 52.93
C LYS A 213 -22.44 22.14 53.22
N TYR A 214 -23.58 22.05 52.54
CA TYR A 214 -24.73 22.91 52.80
C TYR A 214 -25.26 22.73 54.23
N ARG A 215 -25.40 21.48 54.69
CA ARG A 215 -25.88 21.13 56.03
C ARG A 215 -24.91 21.56 57.13
N GLU A 216 -23.60 21.43 56.91
CA GLU A 216 -22.56 21.90 57.84
C GLU A 216 -22.62 23.42 58.00
N LEU A 217 -22.70 24.17 56.89
CA LEU A 217 -22.86 25.62 56.92
C LEU A 217 -24.15 26.05 57.62
N GLU A 218 -25.24 25.31 57.47
CA GLU A 218 -26.51 25.57 58.17
C GLU A 218 -26.35 25.41 59.70
N ILE A 219 -25.64 24.36 60.14
CA ILE A 219 -25.32 24.13 61.55
C ILE A 219 -24.42 25.25 62.09
N ASP A 220 -23.35 25.59 61.38
CA ASP A 220 -22.39 26.60 61.81
C ASP A 220 -23.03 27.99 61.92
N ILE A 221 -23.89 28.37 60.96
CA ILE A 221 -24.67 29.61 61.03
C ILE A 221 -25.57 29.60 62.26
N SER A 222 -26.29 28.50 62.52
CA SER A 222 -27.16 28.36 63.70
C SER A 222 -26.37 28.41 65.02
N MET A 223 -25.17 27.86 65.06
CA MET A 223 -24.28 27.94 66.23
C MET A 223 -23.78 29.36 66.46
N ILE A 224 -23.40 30.08 65.40
CA ILE A 224 -22.98 31.49 65.49
C ILE A 224 -24.14 32.37 65.95
N GLU A 225 -25.36 32.16 65.44
CA GLU A 225 -26.56 32.87 65.89
C GLU A 225 -26.82 32.64 67.38
N SER A 226 -26.71 31.39 67.83
CA SER A 226 -26.87 31.03 69.24
C SER A 226 -25.81 31.71 70.12
N LYS A 227 -24.55 31.80 69.65
CA LYS A 227 -23.47 32.51 70.34
C LYS A 227 -23.66 34.01 70.38
N ILE A 228 -24.14 34.63 69.29
CA ILE A 228 -24.49 36.05 69.25
C ILE A 228 -25.61 36.34 70.27
N ASP A 229 -26.63 35.49 70.32
CA ASP A 229 -27.72 35.58 71.31
C ASP A 229 -27.19 35.43 72.74
N GLU A 230 -26.27 34.51 72.98
CA GLU A 230 -25.62 34.32 74.28
C GLU A 230 -24.79 35.56 74.68
N LEU A 231 -23.98 36.11 73.77
CA LEU A 231 -23.19 37.32 73.99
C LEU A 231 -24.11 38.53 74.28
N ASN A 232 -25.21 38.68 73.54
CA ASN A 232 -26.22 39.70 73.79
C ASN A 232 -26.91 39.53 75.16
N ARG A 233 -27.17 38.29 75.57
CA ARG A 233 -27.69 37.98 76.92
C ARG A 233 -26.64 38.25 77.99
N ASN A 234 -25.37 37.99 77.73
CA ASN A 234 -24.26 38.28 78.64
C ASN A 234 -24.04 39.79 78.80
N ILE A 235 -24.18 40.59 77.74
CA ILE A 235 -24.24 42.06 77.83
C ILE A 235 -25.38 42.52 78.74
N LYS A 236 -26.56 41.88 78.65
CA LYS A 236 -27.70 42.17 79.55
C LYS A 236 -27.45 41.72 81.00
N LYS A 237 -26.77 40.59 81.20
CA LYS A 237 -26.42 40.04 82.53
C LYS A 237 -25.26 40.81 83.18
N ASP A 238 -24.25 41.26 82.44
CA ASP A 238 -23.11 42.02 82.96
C ASP A 238 -23.48 43.46 83.35
N LYS A 239 -24.65 43.97 82.94
CA LYS A 239 -25.30 45.15 83.54
C LYS A 239 -25.83 44.92 84.98
N TYR A 240 -25.87 43.68 85.47
CA TYR A 240 -26.30 43.32 86.83
C TYR A 240 -25.34 42.26 87.45
N LYS A 241 -24.31 42.69 88.17
CA LYS A 241 -23.30 41.79 88.77
C LYS A 241 -23.87 40.84 89.84
N ASN A 242 -23.68 39.51 89.66
CA ASN A 242 -23.09 38.61 90.69
C ASN A 242 -22.69 37.19 90.18
N ARG A 243 -21.37 36.94 90.23
CA ARG A 243 -20.54 35.75 90.61
C ARG A 243 -20.91 34.28 90.26
N LYS A 244 -19.95 33.64 89.58
CA LYS A 244 -19.38 32.26 89.64
C LYS A 244 -20.26 30.98 89.66
N ILE A 245 -21.56 31.01 89.92
CA ILE A 245 -22.43 29.82 89.76
C ILE A 245 -23.00 29.72 88.33
N ASN A 246 -23.13 30.85 87.64
CA ASN A 246 -23.67 30.89 86.27
C ASN A 246 -22.76 30.29 85.20
N ARG A 247 -21.45 30.14 85.43
CA ARG A 247 -20.54 29.62 84.39
C ARG A 247 -20.79 28.13 84.13
N TYR A 248 -20.78 27.31 85.17
CA TYR A 248 -21.07 25.88 85.05
C TYR A 248 -22.53 25.62 84.64
N GLY A 249 -23.47 26.44 85.12
CA GLY A 249 -24.87 26.33 84.72
C GLY A 249 -25.11 26.68 83.25
N ASN A 250 -24.48 27.75 82.75
CA ASN A 250 -24.50 28.08 81.33
C ASN A 250 -23.76 27.02 80.50
N GLU A 251 -22.64 26.46 80.97
CA GLU A 251 -21.94 25.37 80.28
C GLU A 251 -22.82 24.12 80.15
N VAL A 252 -23.59 23.77 81.20
CA VAL A 252 -24.59 22.68 81.14
C VAL A 252 -25.69 22.99 80.14
N LEU A 253 -26.27 24.20 80.18
CA LEU A 253 -27.34 24.61 79.27
C LEU A 253 -26.88 24.68 77.81
N ASN A 254 -25.70 25.23 77.56
CA ASN A 254 -25.09 25.28 76.23
C ASN A 254 -24.83 23.87 75.71
N LYS A 255 -24.31 22.97 76.55
CA LYS A 255 -24.07 21.59 76.14
C LYS A 255 -25.35 20.81 75.89
N ALA A 256 -26.39 21.03 76.69
CA ALA A 256 -27.71 20.45 76.46
C ALA A 256 -28.34 20.96 75.15
N MET A 257 -28.16 22.25 74.84
CA MET A 257 -28.59 22.85 73.58
C MET A 257 -27.82 22.31 72.37
N GLU A 258 -26.50 22.12 72.48
CA GLU A 258 -25.69 21.44 71.46
C GLU A 258 -26.23 20.03 71.18
N ILE A 259 -26.56 19.26 72.23
CA ILE A 259 -27.13 17.92 72.08
C ILE A 259 -28.54 17.97 71.48
N TYR A 260 -29.37 18.93 71.86
CA TYR A 260 -30.69 19.15 71.26
C TYR A 260 -30.59 19.43 69.75
N GLN A 261 -29.67 20.31 69.35
CA GLN A 261 -29.40 20.62 67.94
C GLN A 261 -28.86 19.40 67.20
N LEU A 262 -27.96 18.63 67.82
CA LEU A 262 -27.42 17.39 67.25
C LEU A 262 -28.52 16.34 67.00
N ILE A 263 -29.40 16.13 67.98
CA ILE A 263 -30.54 15.19 67.83
C ILE A 263 -31.49 15.67 66.73
N ASN A 264 -31.76 16.98 66.64
CA ASN A 264 -32.62 17.54 65.60
C ASN A 264 -31.99 17.49 64.20
N SER A 265 -30.67 17.68 64.08
CA SER A 265 -29.98 17.58 62.78
C SER A 265 -30.05 16.17 62.20
N ASP A 266 -30.04 15.16 63.08
CA ASP A 266 -30.05 13.74 62.70
C ASP A 266 -31.47 13.15 62.73
N LYS A 267 -32.50 13.96 63.00
CA LYS A 267 -33.90 13.51 63.19
C LYS A 267 -34.45 12.72 62.01
N SER A 268 -34.08 13.07 60.78
CA SER A 268 -34.50 12.34 59.58
C SER A 268 -33.97 10.90 59.52
N LEU A 269 -32.79 10.62 60.08
CA LEU A 269 -32.24 9.26 60.19
C LEU A 269 -33.07 8.44 61.18
N PHE A 270 -33.41 9.03 62.33
CA PHE A 270 -34.27 8.39 63.33
C PHE A 270 -35.69 8.15 62.79
N ASP A 271 -36.29 9.15 62.16
CA ASP A 271 -37.65 9.09 61.61
C ASP A 271 -37.81 8.05 60.50
N SER A 272 -36.73 7.70 59.80
CA SER A 272 -36.75 6.75 58.67
C SER A 272 -36.45 5.30 59.07
N LEU A 273 -35.72 5.07 60.17
CA LEU A 273 -35.19 3.75 60.53
C LEU A 273 -35.72 3.21 61.88
N VAL A 274 -36.24 4.08 62.74
CA VAL A 274 -36.74 3.71 64.08
C VAL A 274 -38.27 3.64 64.06
N TYR A 275 -38.82 2.59 64.70
CA TYR A 275 -40.26 2.43 64.81
C TYR A 275 -40.85 3.48 65.75
N LYS A 276 -41.90 4.19 65.31
CA LYS A 276 -42.49 5.34 66.03
C LYS A 276 -43.48 4.90 67.12
N ASP A 277 -42.98 4.12 68.08
CA ASP A 277 -43.73 3.64 69.24
C ASP A 277 -43.92 4.74 70.32
N GLU A 278 -44.56 4.40 71.43
CA GLU A 278 -44.81 5.33 72.53
C GLU A 278 -43.51 5.84 73.18
N LYS A 279 -42.46 5.01 73.21
CA LYS A 279 -41.13 5.41 73.71
C LYS A 279 -40.47 6.43 72.79
N TYR A 280 -40.56 6.26 71.47
CA TYR A 280 -40.07 7.23 70.50
C TYR A 280 -40.69 8.60 70.71
N ARG A 281 -42.01 8.67 70.82
CA ARG A 281 -42.74 9.94 71.04
C ARG A 281 -42.35 10.58 72.36
N ASN A 282 -42.27 9.81 73.45
CA ASN A 282 -41.82 10.32 74.75
C ASN A 282 -40.40 10.93 74.67
N ILE A 283 -39.46 10.29 73.95
CA ILE A 283 -38.10 10.80 73.81
C ILE A 283 -38.03 12.04 72.89
N PHE A 284 -38.59 11.96 71.68
CA PHE A 284 -38.44 12.99 70.65
C PHE A 284 -39.46 14.14 70.72
N GLU A 285 -40.63 13.95 71.32
CA GLU A 285 -41.68 14.97 71.43
C GLU A 285 -41.78 15.60 72.82
N ASP A 286 -41.61 14.82 73.89
CA ASP A 286 -41.77 15.30 75.26
C ASP A 286 -40.43 15.65 75.91
N LYS A 287 -39.52 14.69 76.01
CA LYS A 287 -38.23 14.85 76.71
C LYS A 287 -37.22 15.70 75.97
N LEU A 288 -37.23 15.69 74.64
CA LEU A 288 -36.32 16.51 73.82
C LEU A 288 -36.50 18.02 74.06
N LYS A 289 -37.72 18.46 74.36
CA LYS A 289 -38.01 19.87 74.70
C LYS A 289 -37.31 20.31 75.99
N LEU A 290 -37.07 19.39 76.92
CA LEU A 290 -36.41 19.68 78.20
C LEU A 290 -34.91 19.99 78.03
N LEU A 291 -34.26 19.43 77.01
CA LEU A 291 -32.87 19.78 76.66
C LEU A 291 -32.73 21.20 76.08
N ASN A 292 -33.82 21.76 75.55
CA ASN A 292 -33.93 23.14 75.09
C ASN A 292 -34.56 24.07 76.15
N SER A 293 -34.65 23.62 77.41
CA SER A 293 -35.16 24.47 78.50
C SER A 293 -34.13 25.51 78.92
N ASN A 294 -34.60 26.69 79.31
CA ASN A 294 -33.77 27.72 79.93
C ASN A 294 -33.56 27.47 81.45
N ASN A 295 -34.22 26.46 82.01
CA ASN A 295 -34.12 26.11 83.42
C ASN A 295 -33.22 24.88 83.61
N ILE A 296 -32.11 25.05 84.33
CA ILE A 296 -31.15 23.97 84.57
C ILE A 296 -31.73 22.82 85.38
N ASP A 297 -32.70 23.08 86.25
CA ASP A 297 -33.31 22.03 87.08
C ASP A 297 -34.16 21.04 86.24
N ASP A 298 -34.52 21.41 85.01
CA ASP A 298 -35.19 20.51 84.06
C ASP A 298 -34.21 19.49 83.45
N ILE A 299 -32.90 19.78 83.49
CA ILE A 299 -31.83 18.91 83.00
C ILE A 299 -31.27 18.13 84.18
N ASN A 300 -31.75 16.90 84.37
CA ASN A 300 -31.32 16.03 85.46
C ASN A 300 -30.73 14.71 84.95
N LEU A 301 -30.08 13.96 85.86
CA LEU A 301 -29.47 12.67 85.52
C LEU A 301 -30.49 11.64 85.02
N GLU A 302 -31.75 11.74 85.44
CA GLU A 302 -32.82 10.83 85.00
C GLU A 302 -33.20 11.08 83.53
N LEU A 303 -33.29 12.35 83.12
CA LEU A 303 -33.49 12.76 81.73
C LEU A 303 -32.35 12.22 80.86
N ILE A 304 -31.09 12.49 81.23
CA ILE A 304 -29.90 12.04 80.49
C ILE A 304 -29.84 10.51 80.43
N SER A 305 -30.13 9.82 81.54
CA SER A 305 -30.19 8.36 81.60
C SER A 305 -31.25 7.80 80.65
N SER A 306 -32.41 8.46 80.53
CA SER A 306 -33.47 8.01 79.63
C SER A 306 -33.09 8.15 78.15
N PHE A 307 -32.39 9.22 77.76
CA PHE A 307 -31.81 9.35 76.42
C PHE A 307 -30.74 8.29 76.17
N ASN A 308 -29.78 8.13 77.09
CA ASN A 308 -28.72 7.13 76.97
C ASN A 308 -29.27 5.71 76.84
N THR A 309 -30.28 5.35 77.65
CA THR A 309 -30.92 4.04 77.59
C THR A 309 -31.59 3.81 76.23
N TYR A 310 -32.29 4.83 75.72
CA TYR A 310 -33.00 4.73 74.45
C TYR A 310 -32.05 4.61 73.24
N PHE A 311 -31.01 5.46 73.16
CA PHE A 311 -30.03 5.37 72.07
C PHE A 311 -29.20 4.07 72.13
N ASN A 312 -28.89 3.56 73.33
CA ASN A 312 -28.26 2.24 73.46
C ASN A 312 -29.19 1.10 73.01
N GLN A 313 -30.50 1.20 73.28
CA GLN A 313 -31.48 0.23 72.77
C GLN A 313 -31.56 0.23 71.25
N ILE A 314 -31.59 1.41 70.61
CA ILE A 314 -31.53 1.53 69.15
C ILE A 314 -30.26 0.86 68.60
N LYS A 315 -29.10 1.16 69.20
CA LYS A 315 -27.82 0.57 68.80
C LYS A 315 -27.79 -0.96 68.94
N GLN A 316 -28.36 -1.50 70.01
CA GLN A 316 -28.44 -2.94 70.23
C GLN A 316 -29.36 -3.61 69.20
N GLN A 317 -30.55 -3.06 68.96
CA GLN A 317 -31.49 -3.57 67.96
C GLN A 317 -30.91 -3.53 66.54
N ASN A 318 -30.16 -2.48 66.22
CA ASN A 318 -29.49 -2.37 64.92
C ASN A 318 -28.30 -3.32 64.78
N SER A 319 -27.53 -3.52 65.84
CA SER A 319 -26.44 -4.53 65.87
C SER A 319 -26.98 -5.94 65.64
N GLU A 320 -28.16 -6.26 66.20
CA GLU A 320 -28.84 -7.54 65.98
C GLU A 320 -29.36 -7.69 64.54
N LYS A 321 -29.87 -6.62 63.92
CA LYS A 321 -30.24 -6.59 62.49
C LYS A 321 -29.06 -6.77 61.55
N LEU A 322 -27.90 -6.18 61.88
CA LEU A 322 -26.66 -6.32 61.11
C LEU A 322 -26.06 -7.73 61.19
N ASN A 323 -26.22 -8.43 62.32
CA ASN A 323 -25.66 -9.77 62.52
C ASN A 323 -26.54 -10.92 61.98
N ASN A 324 -27.83 -10.69 61.73
CA ASN A 324 -28.81 -11.75 61.39
C ASN A 324 -29.39 -11.65 59.95
N SER A 325 -28.76 -10.95 59.01
CA SER A 325 -29.30 -10.74 57.65
C SER A 325 -28.42 -11.30 56.53
N ASP A 326 -29.08 -11.83 55.48
CA ASP A 326 -28.48 -12.12 54.16
C ASP A 326 -27.79 -10.89 53.54
N ASP A 327 -28.12 -9.68 54.03
CA ASP A 327 -27.51 -8.41 53.64
C ASP A 327 -26.01 -8.34 53.95
N ASN A 328 -25.53 -9.06 54.98
CA ASN A 328 -24.12 -9.02 55.37
C ASN A 328 -23.23 -9.71 54.31
N GLU A 329 -23.73 -10.76 53.68
CA GLU A 329 -23.06 -11.40 52.53
C GLU A 329 -23.08 -10.48 51.32
N SER A 330 -24.20 -9.83 51.03
CA SER A 330 -24.33 -8.87 49.93
C SER A 330 -23.39 -7.66 50.08
N VAL A 331 -23.16 -7.18 51.31
CA VAL A 331 -22.21 -6.09 51.62
C VAL A 331 -20.76 -6.53 51.40
N LEU A 332 -20.41 -7.76 51.82
CA LEU A 332 -19.09 -8.34 51.55
C LEU A 332 -18.87 -8.52 50.05
N GLN A 333 -19.87 -9.02 49.33
CA GLN A 333 -19.85 -9.15 47.88
C GLN A 333 -19.68 -7.77 47.21
N TYR A 334 -20.41 -6.75 47.65
CA TYR A 334 -20.27 -5.38 47.14
C TYR A 334 -18.82 -4.87 47.26
N ARG A 335 -18.23 -4.99 48.46
CA ARG A 335 -16.83 -4.57 48.70
C ARG A 335 -15.82 -5.36 47.85
N LEU A 336 -16.05 -6.66 47.66
CA LEU A 336 -15.24 -7.49 46.78
C LEU A 336 -15.36 -7.06 45.32
N VAL A 337 -16.57 -6.74 44.86
CA VAL A 337 -16.82 -6.25 43.50
C VAL A 337 -16.10 -4.92 43.26
N GLU A 338 -16.17 -3.97 44.19
CA GLU A 338 -15.42 -2.70 44.09
C GLU A 338 -13.91 -2.95 43.97
N GLN A 339 -13.35 -3.82 44.81
CA GLN A 339 -11.92 -4.15 44.75
C GLN A 339 -11.53 -4.84 43.44
N LEU A 340 -12.41 -5.69 42.90
CA LEU A 340 -12.20 -6.33 41.60
C LEU A 340 -12.25 -5.32 40.46
N ILE A 341 -13.21 -4.39 40.47
CA ILE A 341 -13.30 -3.29 39.50
C ILE A 341 -12.01 -2.48 39.52
N ASP A 342 -11.54 -2.06 40.69
CA ASP A 342 -10.29 -1.29 40.83
C ASP A 342 -9.06 -2.08 40.37
N LEU A 343 -9.00 -3.38 40.64
CA LEU A 343 -7.91 -4.23 40.20
C LEU A 343 -7.89 -4.36 38.68
N ILE A 344 -9.04 -4.63 38.05
CA ILE A 344 -9.13 -4.87 36.61
C ILE A 344 -8.94 -3.58 35.83
N ASN A 345 -9.42 -2.44 36.33
CA ASN A 345 -9.18 -1.12 35.75
C ASN A 345 -7.69 -0.82 35.56
N LYS A 346 -6.80 -1.29 36.44
CA LYS A 346 -5.33 -1.14 36.28
C LYS A 346 -4.77 -1.84 35.03
N TYR A 347 -5.51 -2.78 34.45
CA TYR A 347 -5.09 -3.56 33.29
C TYR A 347 -5.95 -3.33 32.05
N ILE A 348 -6.91 -2.39 32.09
CA ILE A 348 -7.84 -2.18 30.98
C ILE A 348 -7.14 -1.78 29.68
N ASP A 349 -6.04 -1.03 29.78
CA ASP A 349 -5.26 -0.58 28.62
C ASP A 349 -4.72 -1.76 27.77
N LYS A 350 -4.56 -2.94 28.38
CA LYS A 350 -4.16 -4.20 27.73
C LYS A 350 -5.35 -5.07 27.34
N ASN A 351 -6.55 -4.76 27.84
CA ASN A 351 -7.79 -5.51 27.74
C ASN A 351 -7.60 -7.04 27.70
N PRO A 352 -6.90 -7.64 28.69
CA PRO A 352 -6.56 -9.06 28.66
C PRO A 352 -7.81 -9.93 28.73
N ILE A 353 -7.73 -11.14 28.19
CA ILE A 353 -8.71 -12.19 28.49
C ILE A 353 -8.45 -12.66 29.91
N ILE A 354 -9.47 -12.61 30.76
CA ILE A 354 -9.38 -13.10 32.14
C ILE A 354 -9.52 -14.63 32.09
N PRO A 355 -8.49 -15.38 32.53
CA PRO A 355 -8.58 -16.84 32.60
C PRO A 355 -9.78 -17.27 33.45
N ILE A 356 -10.34 -18.45 33.16
CA ILE A 356 -11.56 -19.02 33.79
C ILE A 356 -12.87 -18.42 33.29
N PHE A 357 -12.95 -17.10 33.07
CA PHE A 357 -14.19 -16.45 32.63
C PHE A 357 -14.32 -16.35 31.10
N GLU A 358 -13.21 -16.49 30.36
CA GLU A 358 -13.13 -16.33 28.90
C GLU A 358 -13.65 -14.98 28.38
N ASN A 359 -13.85 -14.01 29.28
CA ASN A 359 -14.23 -12.64 28.95
C ASN A 359 -13.00 -11.75 28.87
N THR A 360 -13.08 -10.72 28.02
CA THR A 360 -12.10 -9.62 28.07
C THR A 360 -12.27 -8.82 29.36
N ALA A 361 -11.22 -8.13 29.80
CA ALA A 361 -11.27 -7.27 30.98
C ALA A 361 -12.42 -6.25 30.91
N ALA A 362 -12.67 -5.67 29.72
CA ALA A 362 -13.79 -4.76 29.49
C ALA A 362 -15.16 -5.43 29.65
N GLU A 363 -15.36 -6.61 29.07
CA GLU A 363 -16.61 -7.38 29.23
C GLU A 363 -16.84 -7.79 30.69
N PHE A 364 -15.79 -8.21 31.37
CA PHE A 364 -15.86 -8.61 32.76
C PHE A 364 -16.13 -7.42 33.68
N LEU A 365 -15.50 -6.26 33.43
CA LEU A 365 -15.85 -4.99 34.10
C LEU A 365 -17.32 -4.64 33.92
N LYS A 366 -17.86 -4.75 32.70
CA LYS A 366 -19.29 -4.49 32.46
C LYS A 366 -20.20 -5.39 33.29
N LYS A 367 -19.83 -6.66 33.46
CA LYS A 367 -20.54 -7.59 34.36
C LYS A 367 -20.41 -7.16 35.83
N LEU A 368 -19.21 -6.75 36.26
CA LEU A 368 -18.96 -6.29 37.62
C LEU A 368 -19.73 -5.02 37.96
N TYR A 369 -19.77 -4.01 37.09
CA TYR A 369 -20.57 -2.79 37.28
C TYR A 369 -22.07 -3.09 37.37
N ASN A 370 -22.58 -4.04 36.58
CA ASN A 370 -23.97 -4.46 36.68
C ASN A 370 -24.27 -5.17 38.02
N GLU A 371 -23.30 -5.93 38.54
CA GLU A 371 -23.45 -6.61 39.82
C GLU A 371 -23.31 -5.62 41.00
N GLU A 372 -22.40 -4.63 40.89
CA GLU A 372 -22.26 -3.51 41.81
C GLU A 372 -23.59 -2.76 41.97
N GLU A 373 -24.25 -2.38 40.88
CA GLU A 373 -25.55 -1.71 40.89
C GLU A 373 -26.64 -2.51 41.62
N LYS A 374 -26.70 -3.84 41.43
CA LYS A 374 -27.66 -4.69 42.14
C LYS A 374 -27.38 -4.72 43.64
N LEU A 375 -26.10 -4.86 44.01
CA LEU A 375 -25.65 -4.96 45.40
C LEU A 375 -25.70 -3.60 46.13
N LYS A 376 -25.67 -2.49 45.38
CA LYS A 376 -25.72 -1.11 45.90
C LYS A 376 -26.94 -0.85 46.77
N VAL A 377 -28.08 -1.48 46.48
CA VAL A 377 -29.29 -1.32 47.30
C VAL A 377 -29.10 -1.86 48.71
N ALA A 378 -28.55 -3.08 48.84
CA ALA A 378 -28.25 -3.70 50.14
C ALA A 378 -27.16 -2.91 50.88
N TYR A 379 -26.11 -2.49 50.16
CA TYR A 379 -25.04 -1.67 50.72
C TYR A 379 -25.54 -0.32 51.26
N ASN A 380 -26.41 0.37 50.53
CA ASN A 380 -27.01 1.64 50.97
C ASN A 380 -27.87 1.47 52.23
N GLN A 381 -28.56 0.34 52.38
CA GLN A 381 -29.32 0.04 53.60
C GLN A 381 -28.38 -0.22 54.79
N TYR A 382 -27.32 -1.01 54.58
CA TYR A 382 -26.27 -1.22 55.57
C TYR A 382 -25.65 0.10 56.03
N GLU A 383 -25.26 0.97 55.08
CA GLU A 383 -24.64 2.27 55.37
C GLU A 383 -25.59 3.18 56.17
N LYS A 384 -26.90 3.18 55.87
CA LYS A 384 -27.90 3.91 56.64
C LYS A 384 -27.97 3.44 58.10
N ILE A 385 -27.88 2.14 58.35
CA ILE A 385 -27.89 1.56 59.71
C ILE A 385 -26.59 1.89 60.45
N GLU A 386 -25.44 1.81 59.78
CA GLU A 386 -24.13 2.17 60.35
C GLU A 386 -24.08 3.66 60.73
N ASN A 387 -24.63 4.53 59.89
CA ASN A 387 -24.75 5.96 60.16
C ASN A 387 -25.66 6.25 61.35
N LEU A 388 -26.78 5.54 61.48
CA LEU A 388 -27.67 5.65 62.66
C LEU A 388 -26.94 5.23 63.94
N ASN A 389 -26.14 4.15 63.89
CA ASN A 389 -25.34 3.72 65.03
C ASN A 389 -24.26 4.74 65.40
N SER A 390 -23.62 5.34 64.40
CA SER A 390 -22.61 6.40 64.60
C SER A 390 -23.22 7.66 65.20
N ALA A 391 -24.42 8.07 64.74
CA ALA A 391 -25.17 9.18 65.33
C ALA A 391 -25.53 8.89 66.80
N CYS A 392 -25.99 7.67 67.11
CA CYS A 392 -26.25 7.24 68.48
C CYS A 392 -24.98 7.31 69.35
N ASP A 393 -23.84 6.83 68.85
CA ASP A 393 -22.56 6.87 69.59
C ASP A 393 -22.10 8.28 69.89
N ASN A 394 -22.24 9.19 68.92
CA ASN A 394 -21.91 10.59 69.12
C ASN A 394 -22.83 11.25 70.16
N ILE A 395 -24.14 11.01 70.06
CA ILE A 395 -25.10 11.54 71.03
C ILE A 395 -24.83 10.97 72.44
N ILE A 396 -24.58 9.66 72.57
CA ILE A 396 -24.25 9.02 73.86
C ILE A 396 -22.97 9.61 74.45
N LYS A 397 -21.94 9.83 73.63
CA LYS A 397 -20.69 10.48 74.06
C LYS A 397 -20.95 11.89 74.59
N GLU A 398 -21.71 12.70 73.85
CA GLU A 398 -22.03 14.06 74.27
C GLU A 398 -22.94 14.10 75.51
N LEU A 399 -23.87 13.16 75.66
CA LEU A 399 -24.64 12.95 76.88
C LEU A 399 -23.75 12.54 78.07
N GLY A 400 -22.68 11.77 77.81
CA GLY A 400 -21.65 11.47 78.80
C GLY A 400 -20.89 12.72 79.26
N ASN A 401 -20.52 13.60 78.32
CA ASN A 401 -19.91 14.90 78.64
C ASN A 401 -20.88 15.78 79.45
N LEU A 402 -22.16 15.84 79.06
CA LEU A 402 -23.19 16.56 79.81
C LEU A 402 -23.36 16.00 81.22
N THR A 403 -23.30 14.67 81.40
CA THR A 403 -23.35 14.02 82.72
C THR A 403 -22.19 14.45 83.62
N LEU A 404 -20.97 14.54 83.07
CA LEU A 404 -19.80 15.00 83.83
C LEU A 404 -19.93 16.46 84.22
N LEU A 405 -20.41 17.32 83.31
CA LEU A 405 -20.69 18.73 83.59
C LEU A 405 -21.78 18.89 84.65
N LEU A 406 -22.86 18.11 84.57
CA LEU A 406 -23.96 18.14 85.53
C LEU A 406 -23.50 17.74 86.93
N LYS A 407 -22.74 16.64 87.06
CA LYS A 407 -22.15 16.22 88.34
C LYS A 407 -21.20 17.28 88.90
N THR A 408 -20.42 17.94 88.05
CA THR A 408 -19.53 19.04 88.45
C THR A 408 -20.34 20.24 88.95
N TYR A 409 -21.45 20.56 88.28
CA TYR A 409 -22.38 21.61 88.69
C TYR A 409 -23.03 21.27 90.04
N ASP A 410 -23.58 20.07 90.21
CA ASP A 410 -24.24 19.64 91.45
C ASP A 410 -23.27 19.61 92.64
N MET A 411 -22.04 19.10 92.46
CA MET A 411 -21.00 19.14 93.49
C MET A 411 -20.64 20.57 93.93
N ASN A 412 -20.70 21.55 93.02
CA ASN A 412 -20.43 22.95 93.31
C ASN A 412 -21.67 23.69 93.85
N LYS A 413 -22.88 23.28 93.46
CA LYS A 413 -24.17 23.73 94.01
C LYS A 413 -24.28 23.33 95.49
N ASP A 414 -23.87 22.11 95.84
CA ASP A 414 -23.90 21.59 97.21
C ASP A 414 -22.76 22.12 98.10
N LYS A 415 -21.54 22.33 97.57
CA LYS A 415 -20.43 22.94 98.34
C LYS A 415 -20.73 24.38 98.79
N ASN A 416 -21.58 25.11 98.08
CA ASN A 416 -21.97 26.49 98.42
C ASN A 416 -23.16 26.59 99.38
N LYS A 417 -23.84 25.48 99.74
CA LYS A 417 -24.80 25.48 100.86
C LYS A 417 -24.11 25.51 102.24
N THR A 418 -22.81 25.23 102.32
CA THR A 418 -22.12 25.05 103.62
C THR A 418 -20.86 25.90 103.85
N LYS A 419 -20.57 26.92 103.02
CA LYS A 419 -19.49 27.88 103.32
C LYS A 419 -19.83 29.29 102.83
N ASN A 420 -20.68 29.96 103.61
CA ASN A 420 -20.60 31.40 103.74
C ASN A 420 -19.29 31.76 104.45
N ILE A 421 -18.62 32.81 103.97
CA ILE A 421 -17.44 33.48 104.55
C ILE A 421 -16.08 32.84 104.19
N MET A 422 -15.40 33.42 103.18
CA MET A 422 -14.10 34.06 103.41
C MET A 422 -13.72 34.97 102.24
N ASN A 423 -13.39 36.21 102.60
CA ASN A 423 -12.78 37.23 101.76
C ASN A 423 -11.46 36.73 101.17
N ILE A 424 -11.32 36.79 99.85
CA ILE A 424 -10.02 36.92 99.19
C ILE A 424 -10.11 38.13 98.27
N LYS A 425 -9.14 39.03 98.48
CA LYS A 425 -8.99 40.34 97.87
C LYS A 425 -8.99 40.28 96.36
N ASP A 426 -9.64 41.29 95.78
CA ASP A 426 -9.41 41.76 94.43
C ASP A 426 -7.92 42.09 94.26
N ASP A 427 -7.28 41.46 93.27
CA ASP A 427 -6.47 42.18 92.31
C ASP A 427 -6.23 41.30 91.08
N GLN A 428 -6.31 41.95 89.91
CA GLN A 428 -6.02 41.45 88.56
C GLN A 428 -7.11 40.60 87.89
N TYR A 429 -8.03 41.27 87.21
CA TYR A 429 -8.35 40.97 85.81
C TYR A 429 -8.77 42.28 85.13
N SER A 430 -7.78 42.97 84.55
CA SER A 430 -8.00 43.70 83.31
C SER A 430 -8.36 42.66 82.26
N ASP A 431 -9.62 42.66 81.82
CA ASP A 431 -10.05 42.34 80.47
C ASP A 431 -11.55 42.62 80.46
N ILE A 432 -11.91 43.87 80.16
CA ILE A 432 -13.26 44.14 79.68
C ILE A 432 -13.33 43.36 78.35
N ILE A 433 -13.98 42.21 78.38
CA ILE A 433 -14.31 41.47 77.17
C ILE A 433 -15.16 42.43 76.34
N ASP A 434 -14.58 42.91 75.24
CA ASP A 434 -15.28 43.76 74.27
C ASP A 434 -16.28 42.89 73.51
N TYR A 435 -17.42 42.66 74.15
CA TYR A 435 -18.51 41.88 73.60
C TYR A 435 -19.02 42.47 72.28
N GLU A 436 -18.95 43.79 72.10
CA GLU A 436 -19.33 44.44 70.84
C GLU A 436 -18.36 44.05 69.72
N SER A 437 -17.05 44.04 69.96
CA SER A 437 -16.05 43.55 69.00
C SER A 437 -16.20 42.04 68.70
N LEU A 438 -16.53 41.22 69.70
CA LEU A 438 -16.80 39.79 69.52
C LEU A 438 -18.07 39.52 68.72
N ILE A 439 -19.16 40.23 69.02
CA ILE A 439 -20.41 40.16 68.25
C ILE A 439 -20.14 40.58 66.81
N LYS A 440 -19.46 41.71 66.58
CA LYS A 440 -19.14 42.21 65.24
C LYS A 440 -18.27 41.22 64.45
N LYS A 441 -17.32 40.54 65.11
CA LYS A 441 -16.55 39.43 64.52
C LYS A 441 -17.45 38.25 64.16
N MET A 442 -18.34 37.83 65.05
CA MET A 442 -19.27 36.73 64.78
C MET A 442 -20.31 37.06 63.71
N GLU A 443 -20.79 38.31 63.63
CA GLU A 443 -21.65 38.79 62.56
C GLU A 443 -20.93 38.77 61.21
N SER A 444 -19.66 39.22 61.18
CA SER A 444 -18.85 39.14 59.96
C SER A 444 -18.59 37.70 59.51
N GLU A 445 -18.40 36.78 60.47
CA GLU A 445 -18.22 35.36 60.19
C GLU A 445 -19.52 34.73 59.68
N LYS A 446 -20.66 35.07 60.30
CA LYS A 446 -22.00 34.67 59.83
C LYS A 446 -22.26 35.14 58.41
N GLU A 447 -21.98 36.40 58.08
CA GLU A 447 -22.13 36.91 56.71
C GLU A 447 -21.24 36.15 55.72
N ARG A 448 -20.01 35.79 56.12
CA ARG A 448 -19.12 34.96 55.31
C ARG A 448 -19.73 33.59 55.03
N LEU A 449 -20.22 32.90 56.06
CA LEU A 449 -20.85 31.58 55.91
C LEU A 449 -22.15 31.63 55.12
N ILE A 450 -22.95 32.69 55.27
CA ILE A 450 -24.17 32.91 54.45
C ILE A 450 -23.81 33.08 52.98
N LYS A 451 -22.76 33.85 52.66
CA LYS A 451 -22.28 34.00 51.27
C LYS A 451 -21.79 32.67 50.71
N GLU A 452 -21.02 31.91 51.48
CA GLU A 452 -20.56 30.58 51.07
C GLU A 452 -21.73 29.61 50.85
N ARG A 453 -22.71 29.58 51.76
CA ARG A 453 -23.93 28.80 51.61
C ARG A 453 -24.70 29.18 50.35
N SER A 454 -24.86 30.49 50.10
CA SER A 454 -25.57 31.00 48.92
C SER A 454 -24.88 30.58 47.61
N SER A 455 -23.55 30.45 47.61
CA SER A 455 -22.79 30.03 46.42
C SER A 455 -23.05 28.58 45.97
N ILE A 456 -23.52 27.72 46.88
CA ILE A 456 -23.84 26.31 46.60
C ILE A 456 -25.33 26.01 46.70
N GLU A 457 -26.16 27.01 46.99
CA GLU A 457 -27.59 26.85 47.26
C GLU A 457 -28.37 26.41 46.01
N ASP A 458 -28.00 26.95 44.85
CA ASP A 458 -28.62 26.55 43.59
C ASP A 458 -28.31 25.08 43.27
N GLU A 459 -27.06 24.63 43.41
CA GLU A 459 -26.70 23.22 43.23
C GLU A 459 -27.45 22.32 44.23
N TYR A 460 -27.53 22.73 45.50
CA TYR A 460 -28.25 22.00 46.54
C TYR A 460 -29.75 21.82 46.23
N ARG A 461 -30.42 22.87 45.75
CA ARG A 461 -31.86 22.84 45.43
C ARG A 461 -32.22 21.88 44.29
N HIS A 462 -31.26 21.55 43.42
CA HIS A 462 -31.45 20.63 42.31
C HIS A 462 -31.07 19.18 42.65
N LEU A 463 -30.69 18.89 43.90
CA LEU A 463 -30.36 17.54 44.32
C LEU A 463 -31.63 16.66 44.40
N PRO A 464 -31.60 15.46 43.79
CA PRO A 464 -32.79 14.59 43.69
C PRO A 464 -33.14 13.89 45.01
N GLU A 465 -32.18 13.75 45.93
CA GLU A 465 -32.35 13.01 47.18
C GLU A 465 -31.61 13.66 48.36
N ALA A 466 -32.07 13.38 49.58
CA ALA A 466 -31.34 13.72 50.79
C ALA A 466 -30.21 12.70 51.02
N TYR A 467 -28.99 13.18 51.19
CA TYR A 467 -27.82 12.32 51.39
C TYR A 467 -27.51 12.09 52.88
N ASN A 468 -26.76 11.02 53.16
CA ASN A 468 -26.26 10.73 54.51
C ASN A 468 -25.20 11.75 54.93
N LYS A 469 -25.00 11.90 56.25
CA LYS A 469 -23.98 12.78 56.83
C LYS A 469 -22.58 12.16 56.67
N TYR A 470 -21.67 12.84 55.99
CA TYR A 470 -20.28 12.42 55.81
C TYR A 470 -19.30 13.42 56.42
N ASN A 471 -18.11 12.94 56.75
CA ASN A 471 -16.97 13.79 57.05
C ASN A 471 -16.51 14.48 55.75
N LEU A 472 -16.62 15.81 55.69
CA LEU A 472 -16.27 16.60 54.50
C LEU A 472 -14.80 16.48 54.08
N GLU A 473 -13.88 16.28 55.02
CA GLU A 473 -12.46 16.16 54.72
C GLU A 473 -12.14 14.84 54.00
N ILE A 474 -12.78 13.75 54.44
CA ILE A 474 -12.66 12.43 53.78
C ILE A 474 -13.37 12.46 52.43
N LEU A 475 -14.59 12.98 52.39
CA LEU A 475 -15.38 13.06 51.16
C LEU A 475 -14.71 13.96 50.11
N GLY A 476 -14.08 15.05 50.53
CA GLY A 476 -13.30 15.93 49.66
C GLY A 476 -12.11 15.22 49.01
N LYS A 477 -11.39 14.36 49.75
CA LYS A 477 -10.30 13.54 49.18
C LYS A 477 -10.84 12.54 48.16
N ILE A 478 -11.91 11.82 48.50
CA ILE A 478 -12.52 10.82 47.61
C ILE A 478 -13.06 11.49 46.33
N LEU A 479 -13.64 12.69 46.46
CA LEU A 479 -14.13 13.48 45.34
C LEU A 479 -12.99 13.90 44.40
N GLU A 480 -11.87 14.38 44.96
CA GLU A 480 -10.71 14.79 44.19
C GLU A 480 -10.06 13.60 43.47
N ASP A 481 -9.98 12.43 44.13
CA ASP A 481 -9.49 11.20 43.51
C ASP A 481 -10.40 10.76 42.34
N ALA A 482 -11.73 10.80 42.53
CA ALA A 482 -12.68 10.50 41.47
C ALA A 482 -12.60 11.49 40.30
N LYS A 483 -12.36 12.78 40.60
CA LYS A 483 -12.17 13.83 39.60
C LYS A 483 -10.94 13.56 38.74
N ASN A 484 -9.80 13.32 39.40
CA ASN A 484 -8.55 13.02 38.71
C ASN A 484 -8.69 11.78 37.83
N LYS A 485 -9.42 10.77 38.30
CA LYS A 485 -9.64 9.52 37.56
C LYS A 485 -10.40 9.75 36.25
N TYR A 486 -11.58 10.40 36.28
CA TYR A 486 -12.35 10.62 35.05
C TYR A 486 -11.63 11.60 34.09
N GLU A 487 -10.87 12.58 34.61
CA GLU A 487 -10.07 13.49 33.78
C GLU A 487 -8.93 12.76 33.07
N ASP A 488 -8.27 11.81 33.74
CA ASP A 488 -7.24 10.98 33.13
C ASP A 488 -7.82 10.05 32.04
N ASP A 489 -8.99 9.46 32.26
CA ASP A 489 -9.67 8.68 31.23
C ASP A 489 -10.07 9.53 30.03
N LYS A 490 -10.53 10.77 30.25
CA LYS A 490 -10.79 11.73 29.18
C LYS A 490 -9.54 12.02 28.35
N ARG A 491 -8.40 12.25 29.00
CA ARG A 491 -7.11 12.45 28.30
C ARG A 491 -6.72 11.23 27.47
N LYS A 492 -6.97 10.01 27.97
CA LYS A 492 -6.74 8.78 27.22
C LYS A 492 -7.63 8.68 25.99
N ILE A 493 -8.92 9.03 26.11
CA ILE A 493 -9.87 9.10 24.98
C ILE A 493 -9.35 10.06 23.91
N ASP A 494 -9.02 11.30 24.29
CA ASP A 494 -8.53 12.33 23.36
C ASP A 494 -7.24 11.86 22.65
N SER A 495 -6.34 11.19 23.38
CA SER A 495 -5.11 10.61 22.81
C SER A 495 -5.39 9.49 21.80
N LEU A 496 -6.31 8.58 22.11
CA LEU A 496 -6.67 7.48 21.22
C LEU A 496 -7.39 7.98 19.96
N GLU A 497 -8.29 8.95 20.09
CA GLU A 497 -8.97 9.56 18.95
C GLU A 497 -7.97 10.24 18.00
N LYS A 498 -6.96 10.92 18.57
CA LYS A 498 -5.85 11.47 17.79
C LYS A 498 -5.05 10.37 17.09
N ASP A 499 -4.65 9.31 17.79
CA ASP A 499 -3.88 8.21 17.21
C ASP A 499 -4.65 7.53 16.06
N ILE A 500 -5.96 7.31 16.23
CA ILE A 500 -6.85 6.76 15.19
C ILE A 500 -6.88 7.69 13.97
N ASN A 501 -7.02 9.00 14.20
CA ASN A 501 -7.03 9.97 13.12
C ASN A 501 -5.67 10.01 12.36
N ASP A 502 -4.57 9.96 13.09
CA ASP A 502 -3.22 9.89 12.50
C ASP A 502 -3.04 8.62 11.65
N GLN A 503 -3.56 7.46 12.12
CA GLN A 503 -3.56 6.24 11.31
C GLN A 503 -4.47 6.33 10.07
N LYS A 504 -5.63 6.99 10.16
CA LYS A 504 -6.52 7.22 9.01
C LYS A 504 -5.86 8.12 7.96
N ILE A 505 -5.22 9.21 8.38
CA ILE A 505 -4.44 10.08 7.49
C ILE A 505 -3.31 9.28 6.82
N LEU A 506 -2.61 8.42 7.55
CA LEU A 506 -1.60 7.54 6.96
C LEU A 506 -2.20 6.55 5.95
N LEU A 507 -3.41 6.03 6.20
CA LEU A 507 -4.11 5.15 5.27
C LEU A 507 -4.53 5.88 3.99
N ASP A 508 -5.07 7.10 4.13
CA ASP A 508 -5.51 7.93 3.01
C ASP A 508 -4.32 8.42 2.16
N ASN A 509 -3.17 8.65 2.80
CA ASN A 509 -1.93 9.03 2.12
C ASN A 509 -1.18 7.86 1.48
N LEU A 510 -1.60 6.60 1.69
CA LEU A 510 -0.99 5.48 1.00
C LEU A 510 -1.37 5.51 -0.47
N GLU A 511 -0.36 5.47 -1.34
CA GLU A 511 -0.57 5.41 -2.79
C GLU A 511 -1.51 4.26 -3.16
N ILE A 512 -2.53 4.60 -3.96
CA ILE A 512 -3.37 3.61 -4.62
C ILE A 512 -2.55 3.02 -5.77
N VAL A 513 -1.82 1.95 -5.44
CA VAL A 513 -1.16 1.13 -6.44
C VAL A 513 -2.21 0.17 -6.99
N GLU A 514 -2.52 0.28 -8.27
CA GLU A 514 -3.39 -0.68 -8.94
C GLU A 514 -2.66 -2.01 -9.13
N LYS A 515 -3.41 -3.11 -9.03
CA LYS A 515 -2.85 -4.42 -9.34
C LYS A 515 -2.46 -4.44 -10.83
N PRO A 516 -1.21 -4.77 -11.18
CA PRO A 516 -0.83 -4.85 -12.59
C PRO A 516 -1.68 -5.90 -13.31
N SER A 517 -2.06 -5.60 -14.55
CA SER A 517 -2.80 -6.51 -15.44
C SER A 517 -1.87 -7.62 -15.93
N CYS A 518 -1.62 -8.61 -15.08
CA CYS A 518 -0.78 -9.73 -15.38
C CYS A 518 -1.33 -10.99 -14.69
N ASP A 519 -1.42 -12.07 -15.46
CA ASP A 519 -1.83 -13.39 -14.96
C ASP A 519 -0.65 -14.16 -14.34
N MET A 520 0.59 -13.76 -14.62
CA MET A 520 1.78 -14.40 -14.09
C MET A 520 1.99 -14.04 -12.61
N THR A 521 2.33 -15.06 -11.84
CA THR A 521 2.84 -14.95 -10.47
C THR A 521 4.31 -14.54 -10.47
N LYS A 522 4.78 -14.06 -9.32
CA LYS A 522 6.19 -13.70 -9.08
C LYS A 522 7.16 -14.85 -9.39
N ASN A 523 6.79 -16.07 -9.00
CA ASN A 523 7.58 -17.27 -9.27
C ASN A 523 7.65 -17.59 -10.76
N GLU A 524 6.55 -17.43 -11.49
CA GLU A 524 6.53 -17.63 -12.94
C GLU A 524 7.40 -16.60 -13.66
N MET A 525 7.37 -15.33 -13.24
CA MET A 525 8.27 -14.30 -13.77
C MET A 525 9.75 -14.62 -13.52
N GLU A 526 10.10 -15.14 -12.34
CA GLU A 526 11.48 -15.55 -12.03
C GLU A 526 11.93 -16.77 -12.86
N LEU A 527 11.04 -17.75 -13.07
CA LEU A 527 11.31 -18.89 -13.94
C LEU A 527 11.54 -18.46 -15.39
N GLU A 528 10.70 -17.55 -15.91
CA GLU A 528 10.86 -16.97 -17.24
C GLU A 528 12.16 -16.18 -17.37
N SER A 529 12.50 -15.30 -16.43
CA SER A 529 13.77 -14.58 -16.43
C SER A 529 14.98 -15.54 -16.45
N ASN A 530 14.94 -16.63 -15.68
CA ASN A 530 15.99 -17.64 -15.70
C ASN A 530 16.10 -18.35 -17.07
N LEU A 531 14.96 -18.64 -17.71
CA LEU A 531 14.93 -19.21 -19.05
C LEU A 531 15.55 -18.24 -20.07
N LEU A 532 15.22 -16.95 -20.00
CA LEU A 532 15.78 -15.92 -20.88
C LEU A 532 17.31 -15.85 -20.78
N VAL A 533 17.87 -15.90 -19.56
CA VAL A 533 19.32 -15.94 -19.35
C VAL A 533 19.96 -17.16 -20.04
N GLN A 534 19.33 -18.33 -19.93
CA GLN A 534 19.82 -19.55 -20.58
C GLN A 534 19.77 -19.44 -22.11
N ILE A 535 18.69 -18.89 -22.67
CA ILE A 535 18.54 -18.69 -24.12
C ILE A 535 19.58 -17.69 -24.63
N LYS A 536 19.76 -16.54 -23.96
CA LYS A 536 20.77 -15.53 -24.33
C LYS A 536 22.18 -16.11 -24.35
N LYS A 537 22.53 -16.92 -23.33
CA LYS A 537 23.81 -17.62 -23.28
C LYS A 537 24.00 -18.57 -24.46
N LYS A 538 22.96 -19.32 -24.85
CA LYS A 538 22.99 -20.19 -26.04
C LYS A 538 23.16 -19.38 -27.33
N LEU A 539 22.40 -18.29 -27.51
CA LEU A 539 22.50 -17.42 -28.69
C LEU A 539 23.90 -16.82 -28.83
N LYS A 540 24.50 -16.34 -27.73
CA LYS A 540 25.88 -15.83 -27.73
C LYS A 540 26.87 -16.91 -28.20
N ASN A 541 26.78 -18.11 -27.63
CA ASN A 541 27.63 -19.23 -28.02
C ASN A 541 27.45 -19.62 -29.50
N TYR A 542 26.21 -19.62 -30.01
CA TYR A 542 25.95 -19.91 -31.43
C TYR A 542 26.53 -18.86 -32.37
N LYS A 543 26.46 -17.58 -32.01
CA LYS A 543 27.12 -16.50 -32.78
C LYS A 543 28.64 -16.68 -32.81
N GLU A 544 29.26 -17.04 -31.68
CA GLU A 544 30.70 -17.33 -31.59
C GLU A 544 31.09 -18.54 -32.45
N LEU A 545 30.27 -19.61 -32.48
CA LEU A 545 30.50 -20.77 -33.33
C LEU A 545 30.40 -20.43 -34.83
N ILE A 546 29.49 -19.53 -35.23
CA ILE A 546 29.41 -19.03 -36.60
C ILE A 546 30.64 -18.18 -36.95
N ASP A 547 31.13 -17.35 -36.02
CA ASP A 547 32.35 -16.54 -36.24
C ASP A 547 33.59 -17.41 -36.47
N LEU A 548 33.69 -18.55 -35.77
CA LEU A 548 34.74 -19.53 -36.03
C LEU A 548 34.64 -20.10 -37.45
N LEU A 549 33.45 -20.44 -37.93
CA LEU A 549 33.23 -20.91 -39.30
C LEU A 549 33.64 -19.85 -40.34
N LEU A 550 33.33 -18.59 -40.09
CA LEU A 550 33.67 -17.47 -40.99
C LEU A 550 35.19 -17.20 -41.05
N SER A 551 35.91 -17.45 -39.95
CA SER A 551 37.36 -17.21 -39.85
C SER A 551 38.22 -18.22 -40.63
N ASN A 552 37.63 -19.30 -41.16
CA ASN A 552 38.32 -20.39 -41.88
C ASN A 552 39.48 -21.08 -41.12
N ASN A 553 39.59 -20.91 -39.79
CA ASN A 553 40.60 -21.57 -38.97
C ASN A 553 40.11 -22.94 -38.47
N SER A 554 40.24 -23.96 -39.33
CA SER A 554 39.77 -25.33 -39.02
C SER A 554 40.44 -25.99 -37.81
N GLU A 555 41.63 -25.52 -37.42
CA GLU A 555 42.36 -26.02 -36.25
C GLU A 555 41.77 -25.56 -34.91
N GLN A 556 40.87 -24.56 -34.92
CA GLN A 556 40.27 -23.99 -33.70
C GLN A 556 38.83 -24.47 -33.43
N PHE A 557 38.29 -25.41 -34.22
CA PHE A 557 36.93 -25.89 -33.98
C PHE A 557 36.83 -26.66 -32.66
N PRO A 558 35.98 -26.22 -31.71
CA PRO A 558 35.80 -26.91 -30.45
C PRO A 558 35.12 -28.27 -30.69
N ARG A 559 35.86 -29.36 -30.46
CA ARG A 559 35.37 -30.74 -30.56
C ARG A 559 34.63 -31.16 -29.29
N ASN A 560 33.52 -30.47 -28.98
CA ASN A 560 32.62 -30.87 -27.91
C ASN A 560 31.24 -31.22 -28.49
N THR A 561 30.53 -32.12 -27.81
CA THR A 561 29.23 -32.65 -28.25
C THR A 561 28.18 -31.57 -28.52
N SER A 562 28.26 -30.43 -27.83
CA SER A 562 27.32 -29.31 -28.05
C SER A 562 27.63 -28.54 -29.33
N SER A 563 28.90 -28.35 -29.68
CA SER A 563 29.32 -27.62 -30.88
C SER A 563 29.10 -28.49 -32.11
N ASP A 564 29.43 -29.78 -32.03
CA ASP A 564 29.18 -30.75 -33.11
C ASP A 564 27.69 -30.83 -33.44
N LYS A 565 26.83 -30.92 -32.41
CA LYS A 565 25.37 -30.91 -32.59
C LYS A 565 24.87 -29.60 -33.20
N PHE A 566 25.46 -28.46 -32.82
CA PHE A 566 25.12 -27.18 -33.42
C PHE A 566 25.49 -27.13 -34.90
N PHE A 567 26.73 -27.52 -35.27
CA PHE A 567 27.17 -27.56 -36.66
C PHE A 567 26.34 -28.51 -37.52
N GLU A 568 25.97 -29.68 -36.98
CA GLU A 568 25.08 -30.62 -37.67
C GLU A 568 23.68 -30.01 -37.93
N ILE A 569 23.08 -29.38 -36.92
CA ILE A 569 21.76 -28.73 -37.06
C ILE A 569 21.84 -27.56 -38.04
N LEU A 570 22.89 -26.73 -37.94
CA LEU A 570 23.12 -25.63 -38.86
C LEU A 570 23.32 -26.14 -40.30
N GLY A 571 24.04 -27.24 -40.46
CA GLY A 571 24.28 -27.89 -41.75
C GLY A 571 22.99 -28.42 -42.36
N LYS A 572 22.13 -29.04 -41.55
CA LYS A 572 20.79 -29.47 -41.95
C LYS A 572 19.88 -28.29 -42.29
N TYR A 573 19.93 -27.21 -41.51
CA TYR A 573 19.16 -26.00 -41.75
C TYR A 573 19.51 -25.39 -43.10
N ILE A 574 20.81 -25.18 -43.37
CA ILE A 574 21.29 -24.63 -44.64
C ILE A 574 21.01 -25.61 -45.79
N ALA A 575 21.19 -26.92 -45.57
CA ALA A 575 20.87 -27.92 -46.59
C ALA A 575 19.38 -27.94 -46.95
N ASN A 576 18.48 -27.73 -46.00
CA ASN A 576 17.04 -27.64 -46.25
C ASN A 576 16.66 -26.38 -47.06
N ILE A 577 17.45 -25.31 -46.94
CA ILE A 577 17.30 -24.10 -47.77
C ILE A 577 17.76 -24.39 -49.21
N ILE A 578 18.95 -25.00 -49.38
CA ILE A 578 19.57 -25.24 -50.68
C ILE A 578 18.87 -26.39 -51.45
N LYS A 579 18.45 -27.44 -50.74
CA LYS A 579 17.77 -28.67 -51.19
C LYS A 579 18.54 -29.57 -52.16
N PHE A 580 19.20 -29.01 -53.16
CA PHE A 580 19.93 -29.76 -54.19
C PHE A 580 21.24 -29.08 -54.58
N ILE A 581 22.20 -29.88 -55.00
CA ILE A 581 23.44 -29.41 -55.62
C ILE A 581 23.69 -30.13 -56.93
N TYR A 582 24.30 -29.46 -57.89
CA TYR A 582 24.75 -30.04 -59.14
C TYR A 582 26.26 -30.31 -59.07
N HIS A 583 26.69 -31.47 -59.57
CA HIS A 583 28.10 -31.84 -59.68
C HIS A 583 28.24 -32.80 -60.86
N LEU A 584 29.30 -32.64 -61.67
CA LEU A 584 29.51 -33.47 -62.88
C LEU A 584 28.26 -33.60 -63.79
N HIS A 585 27.48 -32.52 -63.91
CA HIS A 585 26.22 -32.43 -64.67
C HIS A 585 25.03 -33.26 -64.13
N GLU A 586 25.15 -33.87 -62.95
CA GLU A 586 24.07 -34.55 -62.25
C GLU A 586 23.49 -33.70 -61.11
N LYS A 587 22.23 -33.95 -60.74
CA LYS A 587 21.51 -33.28 -59.65
C LYS A 587 21.45 -34.20 -58.43
N TYR A 588 22.02 -33.76 -57.31
CA TYR A 588 22.04 -34.49 -56.04
C TYR A 588 21.16 -33.81 -55.01
N ARG A 589 20.38 -34.59 -54.26
CA ARG A 589 19.61 -34.10 -53.12
C ARG A 589 20.50 -33.96 -51.90
N LEU A 590 20.45 -32.79 -51.28
CA LEU A 590 21.29 -32.45 -50.14
C LEU A 590 20.61 -32.84 -48.83
N LEU A 591 21.32 -33.61 -48.01
CA LEU A 591 20.90 -34.04 -46.67
C LEU A 591 21.47 -33.14 -45.57
N GLY A 592 22.65 -32.57 -45.82
CA GLY A 592 23.37 -31.77 -44.84
C GLY A 592 24.62 -31.13 -45.43
N ILE A 593 25.21 -30.22 -44.69
CA ILE A 593 26.52 -29.66 -44.99
C ILE A 593 27.43 -29.94 -43.81
N ASP A 594 28.57 -30.55 -44.11
CA ASP A 594 29.64 -30.75 -43.14
C ASP A 594 30.62 -29.58 -43.26
N PHE A 595 30.46 -28.59 -42.39
CA PHE A 595 31.34 -27.42 -42.38
C PHE A 595 32.77 -27.73 -41.93
N VAL A 596 32.95 -28.78 -41.12
CA VAL A 596 34.27 -29.16 -40.58
C VAL A 596 35.10 -29.84 -41.67
N ASN A 597 34.48 -30.78 -42.39
CA ASN A 597 35.13 -31.51 -43.48
C ASN A 597 34.95 -30.84 -44.85
N ARG A 598 34.28 -29.68 -44.91
CA ARG A 598 34.02 -28.90 -46.13
C ARG A 598 33.42 -29.74 -47.25
N ALA A 599 32.32 -30.43 -46.95
CA ALA A 599 31.64 -31.30 -47.90
C ALA A 599 30.12 -31.15 -47.82
N TYR A 600 29.47 -31.36 -48.97
CA TYR A 600 28.04 -31.57 -49.06
C TYR A 600 27.73 -33.04 -48.78
N LEU A 601 26.75 -33.30 -47.91
CA LEU A 601 26.22 -34.63 -47.63
C LEU A 601 25.00 -34.86 -48.52
N ILE A 602 25.02 -35.87 -49.38
CA ILE A 602 23.99 -36.12 -50.39
C ILE A 602 23.28 -37.46 -50.17
N GLU A 603 22.09 -37.62 -50.76
CA GLU A 603 21.46 -38.95 -50.85
C GLU A 603 22.39 -39.91 -51.61
N PRO A 604 22.65 -41.13 -51.08
CA PRO A 604 23.55 -42.08 -51.71
C PRO A 604 23.12 -42.42 -53.14
N THR A 605 24.06 -42.32 -54.08
CA THR A 605 23.85 -42.72 -55.48
C THR A 605 24.12 -44.20 -55.72
N GLU A 606 23.76 -44.71 -56.90
CA GLU A 606 24.07 -46.09 -57.33
C GLU A 606 25.58 -46.38 -57.34
N SER A 607 26.43 -45.35 -57.45
CA SER A 607 27.89 -45.43 -57.34
C SER A 607 28.41 -45.46 -55.90
N GLY A 608 27.54 -45.38 -54.89
CA GLY A 608 27.89 -45.38 -53.47
C GLY A 608 28.47 -44.07 -52.95
N THR A 609 28.38 -42.97 -53.72
CA THR A 609 28.87 -41.65 -53.29
C THR A 609 27.84 -40.95 -52.42
N ASP A 610 28.22 -40.58 -51.20
CA ASP A 610 27.37 -39.88 -50.21
C ASP A 610 27.90 -38.47 -49.86
N ARG A 611 29.07 -38.10 -50.39
CA ARG A 611 29.76 -36.84 -50.09
C ARG A 611 30.36 -36.21 -51.34
N ILE A 612 30.21 -34.90 -51.47
CA ILE A 612 30.86 -34.08 -52.51
C ILE A 612 31.70 -33.00 -51.81
N SER A 613 33.02 -33.02 -52.02
CA SER A 613 33.92 -32.01 -51.46
C SER A 613 33.63 -30.63 -52.04
N PHE A 614 33.78 -29.56 -51.25
CA PHE A 614 33.67 -28.20 -51.78
C PHE A 614 34.72 -27.93 -52.85
N ASP A 615 35.91 -28.51 -52.70
CA ASP A 615 37.04 -28.31 -53.60
C ASP A 615 36.87 -29.11 -54.92
N SER A 616 35.95 -30.08 -54.98
CA SER A 616 35.65 -30.82 -56.21
C SER A 616 34.60 -30.13 -57.08
N ILE A 617 33.99 -29.03 -56.63
CA ILE A 617 33.02 -28.27 -57.42
C ILE A 617 33.73 -27.16 -58.20
N GLY A 618 33.77 -27.29 -59.52
CA GLY A 618 34.29 -26.25 -60.41
C GLY A 618 33.53 -24.92 -60.29
N THR A 619 34.18 -23.81 -60.60
CA THR A 619 33.65 -22.44 -60.44
C THR A 619 32.32 -22.23 -61.16
N GLY A 620 32.16 -22.73 -62.39
CA GLY A 620 30.91 -22.67 -63.16
C GLY A 620 29.74 -23.42 -62.48
N THR A 621 29.99 -24.63 -62.01
CA THR A 621 28.99 -25.44 -61.28
C THR A 621 28.68 -24.85 -59.90
N SER A 622 29.68 -24.28 -59.25
CA SER A 622 29.51 -23.57 -57.98
C SER A 622 28.65 -22.31 -58.13
N ALA A 623 28.87 -21.58 -59.22
CA ALA A 623 28.07 -20.42 -59.59
C ALA A 623 26.61 -20.82 -59.85
N LEU A 624 26.38 -21.90 -60.62
CA LEU A 624 25.05 -22.47 -60.87
C LEU A 624 24.34 -22.84 -59.56
N ASN A 625 25.00 -23.62 -58.69
CA ASN A 625 24.43 -24.06 -57.42
C ASN A 625 24.06 -22.90 -56.52
N GLY A 626 24.92 -21.88 -56.43
CA GLY A 626 24.62 -20.70 -55.63
C GLY A 626 23.45 -19.87 -56.18
N LEU A 627 23.34 -19.73 -57.50
CA LEU A 627 22.21 -19.03 -58.13
C LEU A 627 20.90 -19.79 -57.92
N LEU A 628 20.89 -21.10 -58.13
CA LEU A 628 19.70 -21.93 -57.92
C LEU A 628 19.29 -21.95 -56.45
N ALA A 629 20.24 -22.02 -55.51
CA ALA A 629 19.96 -21.96 -54.09
C ALA A 629 19.21 -20.66 -53.70
N ARG A 630 19.68 -19.51 -54.21
CA ARG A 630 19.03 -18.21 -53.96
C ARG A 630 17.69 -18.07 -54.67
N MET A 631 17.57 -18.58 -55.89
CA MET A 631 16.30 -18.58 -56.63
C MET A 631 15.23 -19.44 -55.96
N HIS A 632 15.62 -20.55 -55.32
CA HIS A 632 14.69 -21.45 -54.63
C HIS A 632 14.52 -21.13 -53.13
N GLN A 633 15.29 -20.20 -52.57
CA GLN A 633 15.14 -19.75 -51.19
C GLN A 633 13.73 -19.19 -50.97
N ASP A 634 13.08 -19.58 -49.87
CA ASP A 634 11.76 -19.05 -49.55
C ASP A 634 11.84 -17.54 -49.34
N THR A 635 11.01 -16.83 -50.09
CA THR A 635 10.98 -15.35 -50.16
C THR A 635 9.71 -14.81 -49.50
N ASN A 636 9.02 -15.64 -48.69
CA ASN A 636 7.77 -15.28 -48.00
C ASN A 636 6.68 -14.76 -48.95
N GLY A 637 6.64 -15.27 -50.19
CA GLY A 637 5.65 -14.89 -51.20
C GLY A 637 6.04 -13.69 -52.08
N LYS A 638 7.22 -13.09 -51.89
CA LYS A 638 7.72 -11.99 -52.74
C LYS A 638 7.99 -12.43 -54.19
N LYS A 639 7.87 -11.48 -55.11
CA LYS A 639 8.29 -11.64 -56.51
C LYS A 639 9.80 -11.42 -56.63
N LEU A 640 10.46 -12.22 -57.46
CA LEU A 640 11.92 -12.21 -57.62
C LEU A 640 12.36 -11.43 -58.86
N ILE A 641 13.47 -10.70 -58.75
CA ILE A 641 14.26 -10.20 -59.88
C ILE A 641 15.70 -10.64 -59.65
N ILE A 642 16.31 -11.29 -60.64
CA ILE A 642 17.65 -11.85 -60.55
C ILE A 642 18.55 -11.13 -61.57
N LEU A 643 19.62 -10.51 -61.06
CA LEU A 643 20.69 -9.90 -61.84
C LEU A 643 21.94 -10.73 -61.64
N VAL A 644 22.52 -11.23 -62.73
CA VAL A 644 23.73 -12.05 -62.69
C VAL A 644 24.82 -11.39 -63.55
N ASP A 645 25.88 -10.91 -62.90
CA ASP A 645 27.04 -10.39 -63.63
C ASP A 645 27.97 -11.55 -64.04
N GLU A 646 28.65 -11.47 -65.17
CA GLU A 646 29.74 -12.36 -65.61
C GLU A 646 29.43 -13.88 -65.58
N ILE A 647 28.39 -14.35 -66.28
CA ILE A 647 28.12 -15.79 -66.47
C ILE A 647 29.16 -16.53 -67.36
N GLY A 648 30.30 -15.90 -67.67
CA GLY A 648 31.32 -16.41 -68.59
C GLY A 648 31.97 -17.72 -68.13
N ASP A 649 32.01 -17.96 -66.82
CA ASP A 649 32.58 -19.17 -66.22
C ASP A 649 31.62 -20.38 -66.24
N MET A 650 30.38 -20.20 -66.70
CA MET A 650 29.43 -21.30 -66.88
C MET A 650 29.57 -21.91 -68.27
N ASP A 651 29.79 -23.23 -68.33
CA ASP A 651 29.63 -23.98 -69.57
C ASP A 651 28.18 -23.96 -70.07
N ASP A 652 27.98 -24.29 -71.35
CA ASP A 652 26.66 -24.19 -71.98
C ASP A 652 25.63 -25.15 -71.36
N ASN A 653 26.06 -26.28 -70.76
CA ASN A 653 25.15 -27.21 -70.06
C ASN A 653 24.65 -26.61 -68.74
N ASN A 654 25.54 -26.02 -67.95
CA ASN A 654 25.21 -25.34 -66.71
C ASN A 654 24.32 -24.12 -66.97
N LEU A 655 24.61 -23.34 -68.02
CA LEU A 655 23.77 -22.23 -68.43
C LEU A 655 22.38 -22.71 -68.86
N LYS A 656 22.28 -23.79 -69.64
CA LYS A 656 21.00 -24.40 -70.03
C LYS A 656 20.18 -24.84 -68.81
N ASN A 657 20.84 -25.46 -67.81
CA ASN A 657 20.18 -25.85 -66.56
C ASN A 657 19.65 -24.65 -65.77
N LEU A 658 20.41 -23.56 -65.70
CA LEU A 658 19.98 -22.31 -65.06
C LEU A 658 18.75 -21.73 -65.76
N ILE A 659 18.79 -21.62 -67.09
CA ILE A 659 17.69 -21.13 -67.91
C ILE A 659 16.43 -21.98 -67.67
N ASN A 660 16.54 -23.30 -67.76
CA ASN A 660 15.41 -24.23 -67.54
C ASN A 660 14.72 -24.00 -66.18
N ASN A 661 15.50 -23.82 -65.09
CA ASN A 661 14.92 -23.57 -63.78
C ASN A 661 14.30 -22.16 -63.69
N ALA A 662 14.91 -21.15 -64.32
CA ALA A 662 14.34 -19.81 -64.40
C ALA A 662 13.01 -19.80 -65.19
N GLU A 663 12.88 -20.60 -66.25
CA GLU A 663 11.60 -20.71 -66.97
C GLU A 663 10.49 -21.27 -66.08
N ILE A 664 10.80 -22.25 -65.22
CA ILE A 664 9.83 -22.82 -64.28
C ILE A 664 9.34 -21.75 -63.31
N GLU A 665 10.25 -20.96 -62.74
CA GLU A 665 9.90 -19.90 -61.78
C GLU A 665 9.17 -18.72 -62.45
N ILE A 666 9.46 -18.41 -63.72
CA ILE A 666 8.71 -17.42 -64.53
C ILE A 666 7.30 -17.91 -64.82
N LYS A 667 7.14 -19.18 -65.21
CA LYS A 667 5.81 -19.80 -65.46
C LYS A 667 4.98 -19.88 -64.18
N ALA A 668 5.62 -20.03 -63.02
CA ALA A 668 4.97 -19.95 -61.72
C ALA A 668 4.63 -18.51 -61.28
N ASN A 669 4.91 -17.50 -62.12
CA ASN A 669 4.78 -16.08 -61.83
C ASN A 669 5.54 -15.63 -60.58
N ARG A 670 6.61 -16.34 -60.20
CA ARG A 670 7.45 -15.98 -59.04
C ARG A 670 8.64 -15.12 -59.47
N LEU A 671 9.28 -15.46 -60.57
CA LEU A 671 10.41 -14.71 -61.14
C LEU A 671 9.90 -13.74 -62.22
N LEU A 672 10.16 -12.44 -62.04
CA LEU A 672 9.76 -11.38 -62.96
C LEU A 672 10.82 -11.10 -64.02
N LEU A 673 12.10 -11.14 -63.67
CA LEU A 673 13.19 -10.89 -64.60
C LEU A 673 14.44 -11.65 -64.16
N MET A 674 15.09 -12.31 -65.11
CA MET A 674 16.47 -12.77 -64.99
C MET A 674 17.32 -12.09 -66.06
N LEU A 675 18.22 -11.22 -65.63
CA LEU A 675 19.13 -10.49 -66.51
C LEU A 675 20.57 -10.92 -66.23
N MET A 676 21.22 -11.51 -67.22
CA MET A 676 22.57 -12.05 -67.13
C MET A 676 23.54 -11.27 -68.02
N THR A 677 24.82 -11.16 -67.66
CA THR A 677 25.85 -10.58 -68.55
C THR A 677 26.86 -11.65 -68.98
N ARG A 678 27.17 -11.71 -70.28
CA ARG A 678 28.19 -12.64 -70.83
C ARG A 678 29.24 -11.84 -71.62
N PRO A 679 30.55 -12.13 -71.45
CA PRO A 679 31.58 -11.58 -72.32
C PRO A 679 31.34 -12.02 -73.77
N ASP A 680 31.47 -11.12 -74.74
CA ASP A 680 31.37 -11.45 -76.15
C ASP A 680 32.71 -11.19 -76.86
N ASN A 681 33.40 -12.27 -77.23
CA ASN A 681 34.70 -12.23 -77.89
C ASN A 681 34.61 -12.23 -79.42
N LYS A 682 33.41 -12.19 -80.02
CA LYS A 682 33.22 -12.46 -81.46
C LYS A 682 33.16 -11.23 -82.37
N SER A 683 33.39 -10.00 -81.90
CA SER A 683 33.39 -8.82 -82.78
C SER A 683 34.76 -8.12 -82.84
N ASN A 684 35.37 -8.07 -84.03
CA ASN A 684 36.56 -7.26 -84.32
C ASN A 684 36.28 -5.74 -84.34
N ASP A 685 35.05 -5.32 -84.00
CA ASP A 685 34.64 -3.93 -83.87
C ASP A 685 34.57 -3.54 -82.38
N THR A 686 35.63 -2.88 -81.89
CA THR A 686 35.80 -2.39 -80.52
C THR A 686 34.82 -1.26 -80.11
N LYS A 687 33.78 -0.99 -80.91
CA LYS A 687 32.82 0.12 -80.73
C LYS A 687 31.34 -0.30 -80.77
N SER A 688 31.01 -1.59 -80.76
CA SER A 688 29.61 -2.03 -80.72
C SER A 688 29.00 -1.86 -79.31
N LYS A 689 27.77 -1.35 -79.25
CA LYS A 689 27.03 -1.15 -78.00
C LYS A 689 26.56 -2.50 -77.42
N ALA A 690 26.34 -2.56 -76.10
CA ALA A 690 25.74 -3.76 -75.47
C ALA A 690 24.31 -3.98 -75.98
N VAL A 691 23.99 -5.24 -76.31
CA VAL A 691 22.68 -5.67 -76.83
C VAL A 691 22.05 -6.65 -75.86
N CYS A 692 20.72 -6.53 -75.67
CA CYS A 692 19.92 -7.43 -74.87
C CYS A 692 19.40 -8.57 -75.77
N GLU A 693 19.89 -9.79 -75.57
CA GLU A 693 19.39 -10.98 -76.27
C GLU A 693 18.34 -11.67 -75.41
N SER A 694 17.10 -11.71 -75.89
CA SER A 694 15.99 -12.39 -75.21
C SER A 694 16.04 -13.89 -75.48
N ILE A 695 15.88 -14.70 -74.44
CA ILE A 695 15.69 -16.14 -74.58
C ILE A 695 14.21 -16.40 -74.80
N LYS A 696 13.84 -16.67 -76.05
CA LYS A 696 12.46 -17.01 -76.40
C LYS A 696 12.14 -18.43 -75.94
N PHE A 697 11.02 -18.59 -75.27
CA PHE A 697 10.48 -19.88 -74.89
C PHE A 697 9.75 -20.52 -76.08
N ASP A 698 9.99 -21.81 -76.36
CA ASP A 698 9.10 -22.58 -77.23
C ASP A 698 7.78 -22.79 -76.49
N LEU A 699 6.79 -21.99 -76.83
CA LEU A 699 5.44 -22.05 -76.30
C LEU A 699 4.51 -22.34 -77.46
N GLY A 700 3.95 -23.55 -77.48
CA GLY A 700 2.99 -23.96 -78.50
C GLY A 700 1.96 -22.86 -78.77
N ASP A 701 1.76 -22.58 -80.06
CA ASP A 701 0.99 -21.49 -80.63
C ASP A 701 -0.19 -21.02 -79.76
N LYS A 702 -0.04 -19.84 -79.16
CA LYS A 702 -1.17 -18.95 -78.91
C LYS A 702 -0.82 -17.56 -79.43
N ASN A 703 -1.26 -17.32 -80.67
CA ASN A 703 -1.42 -15.99 -81.24
C ASN A 703 -2.14 -15.08 -80.23
N TYR A 704 -1.45 -14.08 -79.71
CA TYR A 704 -2.06 -12.89 -79.14
C TYR A 704 -1.68 -11.72 -80.02
N GLY A 705 -2.67 -11.23 -80.76
CA GLY A 705 -2.55 -10.08 -81.63
C GLY A 705 -2.13 -8.84 -80.85
N ILE A 706 -1.22 -8.09 -81.45
CA ILE A 706 -0.80 -6.76 -81.02
C ILE A 706 -1.66 -5.78 -81.84
N GLU A 707 -2.36 -4.87 -81.15
CA GLU A 707 -2.65 -3.52 -81.65
C GLU A 707 -1.77 -2.52 -80.90
#